data_AF-A0A078B780-F1
#
_entry.id   AF-A0A078B780-F1
#
_cell.length_a   1.000
_cell.length_b   1.000
_cell.length_c   1.000
_cell.angle_alpha   90.00
_cell.angle_beta   90.00
_cell.angle_gamma   90.00
#
_symmetry.space_group_name_H-M   'P 1'
#
loop_
_entity.id
_entity.type
_entity.pdbx_description
1 polymer ?
#
loop_
_entity_poly.entity_id
_entity_poly.type
_entity_poly.pdbx_seq_one_letter_code
_entity_poly.pdbx_strand_id
1 'polypeptide(L)'
;MSSGDTYQIGARDVSIKDDKQYSRVIGTKTYGDDDEQENNVVGDVQTLDGNDDDVKNQPIDEDDNFNSDPNRHSDMKSFYGKVQTQSTTDRIRLGKQEEFNEDGFDIGQKNPNKSGSRKQNMNKSAKGKDLNKSGKGKQSNKGPTNTDEIFSKASDGPVNRSGKYKQSPVEDEPTPSGKQGPGSINFDDEDTDSTRLSILEKLRLIFRVIGSLISFMNLIGLIFYALKHEFHSQQLFQSFNAFVALRPVIILIWSVILLVRNLCIYKIDHHKTDVTGDLKVVCINGLIMYLSFPLMFWFGLFRVYAVKDFAMIIFVNYVLEFIQNIALIFVQGTNNAMINERFPTNLNKYTLGLTIISLIEIFLQLCIFFLEVRFNNKMRNEAIGTSNNTKKYEPLSEERRRVRNFRNSAILSSLGIVLFIMIIAIGNEKLDGRSCSFGRVLEGGVCVECSDQYCLQCSQAKDQCDYCMQGNYLDVETKQCKMCDAQGICRSCGYDGTCTKCISGYRVHKGGCFTCSATEGCAACSGTECLVCNEGYYLDPETKSCVKCSTLHPYCTKCNDKQQCLNCLDGVANLANGTCLCNDINGWSISNTSTPTKQMCSCNDGKFVDTTLGMRCAACSQHIVGCEDCQSITSYIYGHKYIGTTDLNPKQAGYLKCRECGPTKYLDLDLKECRYCKNNLPGCLNCDKYGQGCTQCQNGYFLYQAEKSQSFECGQCSDSVTYCDLCSSSDSCDQCQTGYSLTQTGKCTKN
;
A
#
# COMPACT_ATOMS: atom_id res chain seq x y z
N MET A 1 -56.34 -24.80 1.38
CA MET A 1 -55.77 -26.17 1.34
C MET A 1 -54.27 -25.99 1.11
N SER A 2 -53.31 -26.20 2.01
CA SER A 2 -53.15 -26.62 3.41
C SER A 2 -51.81 -25.97 3.82
N SER A 3 -51.72 -25.04 4.77
CA SER A 3 -51.55 -25.24 6.23
C SER A 3 -50.52 -26.32 6.60
N GLY A 4 -49.48 -25.95 7.34
CA GLY A 4 -48.49 -26.87 7.91
C GLY A 4 -47.49 -26.16 8.83
N ASP A 5 -47.93 -25.93 10.06
CA ASP A 5 -47.24 -25.26 11.16
C ASP A 5 -46.07 -26.05 11.80
N THR A 6 -45.09 -25.29 12.29
CA THR A 6 -44.22 -25.44 13.47
C THR A 6 -44.15 -26.77 14.27
N TYR A 7 -42.92 -27.18 14.61
CA TYR A 7 -42.60 -27.79 15.93
C TYR A 7 -41.17 -27.42 16.40
N GLN A 8 -41.08 -26.79 17.57
CA GLN A 8 -39.88 -26.64 18.40
C GLN A 8 -39.88 -27.71 19.50
N ILE A 9 -38.76 -28.42 19.70
CA ILE A 9 -38.29 -29.08 20.93
C ILE A 9 -36.75 -29.14 20.74
N GLY A 10 -35.84 -28.80 21.65
CA GLY A 10 -35.82 -28.69 23.10
C GLY A 10 -34.46 -29.27 23.53
N ALA A 11 -33.63 -28.44 24.15
CA ALA A 11 -32.26 -28.75 24.56
C ALA A 11 -32.15 -29.91 25.55
N ARG A 12 -31.09 -30.72 25.44
CA ARG A 12 -30.47 -31.44 26.56
C ARG A 12 -28.96 -31.49 26.43
N ASP A 13 -28.32 -30.91 27.43
CA ASP A 13 -26.93 -31.11 27.82
C ASP A 13 -26.66 -32.59 28.14
N VAL A 14 -25.54 -33.11 27.62
CA VAL A 14 -24.83 -34.24 28.23
C VAL A 14 -23.34 -33.90 28.27
N SER A 15 -22.89 -33.57 29.47
CA SER A 15 -21.50 -33.53 29.91
C SER A 15 -21.01 -34.95 30.14
N ILE A 16 -19.92 -35.36 29.50
CA ILE A 16 -19.05 -36.45 29.97
C ILE A 16 -17.60 -35.99 29.87
N LYS A 17 -16.93 -36.14 31.01
CA LYS A 17 -15.54 -35.79 31.32
C LYS A 17 -14.54 -36.69 30.59
N ASP A 18 -13.34 -36.10 30.48
CA ASP A 18 -12.03 -36.68 30.25
C ASP A 18 -11.82 -38.11 30.77
N ASP A 19 -11.12 -38.94 29.98
CA ASP A 19 -9.92 -39.58 30.51
C ASP A 19 -8.92 -40.02 29.42
N LYS A 20 -7.68 -40.13 29.88
CA LYS A 20 -6.39 -40.14 29.18
C LYS A 20 -5.98 -41.48 28.53
N GLN A 21 -5.06 -41.31 27.57
CA GLN A 21 -3.79 -42.06 27.36
C GLN A 21 -3.69 -43.33 26.48
N TYR A 22 -2.69 -43.22 25.57
CA TYR A 22 -1.79 -44.22 24.97
C TYR A 22 -2.38 -45.47 24.26
N SER A 23 -2.13 -45.57 22.95
CA SER A 23 -1.05 -46.42 22.42
C SER A 23 -0.95 -46.40 20.89
N ARG A 24 0.29 -46.36 20.40
CA ARG A 24 0.70 -46.66 19.03
C ARG A 24 0.32 -48.10 18.67
N VAL A 25 -0.30 -48.32 17.51
CA VAL A 25 -0.09 -49.52 16.70
C VAL A 25 -0.12 -49.12 15.22
N ILE A 26 1.00 -49.43 14.54
CA ILE A 26 1.16 -49.39 13.09
C ILE A 26 0.37 -50.57 12.52
N GLY A 27 -0.55 -50.30 11.60
CA GLY A 27 -1.32 -51.32 10.89
C GLY A 27 -1.51 -50.92 9.44
N THR A 28 -0.56 -51.34 8.59
CA THR A 28 -0.69 -51.34 7.14
C THR A 28 -1.82 -52.28 6.72
N LYS A 29 -2.85 -51.75 6.06
CA LYS A 29 -3.85 -52.54 5.35
C LYS A 29 -3.68 -52.35 3.84
N THR A 30 -3.20 -53.40 3.21
CA THR A 30 -3.38 -53.75 1.80
C THR A 30 -4.82 -54.20 1.57
N TYR A 31 -5.49 -53.58 0.61
CA TYR A 31 -6.63 -54.09 -0.18
C TYR A 31 -6.22 -53.77 -1.63
N GLY A 32 -6.16 -54.69 -2.57
CA GLY A 32 -7.06 -55.81 -2.79
C GLY A 32 -7.76 -55.49 -4.10
N ASP A 33 -7.21 -56.02 -5.19
CA ASP A 33 -7.78 -56.02 -6.54
C ASP A 33 -9.20 -56.59 -6.52
N ASP A 34 -10.12 -55.97 -7.23
CA ASP A 34 -11.33 -56.61 -7.73
C ASP A 34 -11.54 -56.16 -9.19
N ASP A 35 -11.51 -57.15 -10.07
CA ASP A 35 -11.94 -57.13 -11.45
C ASP A 35 -13.43 -56.78 -11.54
N GLU A 36 -13.82 -55.92 -12.49
CA GLU A 36 -15.15 -56.02 -13.09
C GLU A 36 -15.08 -55.74 -14.60
N GLN A 37 -15.43 -56.81 -15.33
CA GLN A 37 -15.60 -56.92 -16.76
C GLN A 37 -17.02 -56.50 -17.17
N GLU A 38 -17.17 -56.21 -18.47
CA GLU A 38 -18.40 -56.18 -19.28
C GLU A 38 -19.32 -54.94 -19.17
N ASN A 39 -19.40 -54.16 -20.27
CA ASN A 39 -20.40 -54.44 -21.31
C ASN A 39 -20.27 -53.57 -22.56
N ASN A 40 -20.33 -54.24 -23.71
CA ASN A 40 -20.52 -53.71 -25.04
C ASN A 40 -21.93 -53.11 -25.18
N VAL A 41 -22.04 -51.92 -25.79
CA VAL A 41 -23.25 -51.52 -26.53
C VAL A 41 -22.83 -50.95 -27.87
N VAL A 42 -23.11 -51.74 -28.91
CA VAL A 42 -23.11 -51.39 -30.32
C VAL A 42 -24.32 -50.48 -30.57
N GLY A 43 -24.11 -49.36 -31.25
CA GLY A 43 -25.17 -48.45 -31.68
C GLY A 43 -24.83 -47.86 -33.04
N ASP A 44 -25.17 -48.57 -34.09
CA ASP A 44 -25.30 -48.04 -35.45
C ASP A 44 -26.40 -46.96 -35.47
N VAL A 45 -26.07 -45.76 -35.95
CA VAL A 45 -27.08 -44.81 -36.42
C VAL A 45 -26.64 -44.22 -37.76
N GLN A 46 -27.60 -44.31 -38.67
CA GLN A 46 -27.55 -44.07 -40.09
C GLN A 46 -27.20 -42.64 -40.47
N THR A 47 -26.45 -42.54 -41.56
CA THR A 47 -26.29 -41.38 -42.44
C THR A 47 -27.63 -40.88 -42.96
N LEU A 48 -27.86 -39.57 -42.89
CA LEU A 48 -28.84 -38.87 -43.71
C LEU A 48 -28.13 -37.74 -44.46
N ASP A 49 -28.24 -37.82 -45.78
CA ASP A 49 -27.86 -36.82 -46.76
C ASP A 49 -28.62 -35.50 -46.56
N GLY A 50 -27.94 -34.40 -46.85
CA GLY A 50 -28.51 -33.05 -46.85
C GLY A 50 -27.61 -32.09 -47.63
N ASN A 51 -27.94 -31.94 -48.90
CA ASN A 51 -27.31 -31.15 -49.95
C ASN A 51 -27.39 -29.61 -49.76
N ASP A 52 -26.52 -28.94 -50.54
CA ASP A 52 -26.61 -27.59 -51.14
C ASP A 52 -26.45 -26.35 -50.24
N ASP A 53 -25.34 -25.62 -50.41
CA ASP A 53 -25.39 -24.36 -51.17
C ASP A 53 -23.99 -23.78 -51.49
N ASP A 54 -23.82 -23.50 -52.78
CA ASP A 54 -22.73 -22.80 -53.46
C ASP A 54 -22.57 -21.35 -52.99
N VAL A 55 -21.35 -20.92 -52.64
CA VAL A 55 -20.93 -19.52 -52.84
C VAL A 55 -19.51 -19.44 -53.41
N LYS A 56 -19.44 -18.70 -54.52
CA LYS A 56 -18.36 -18.56 -55.48
C LYS A 56 -17.14 -17.83 -54.96
N ASN A 57 -15.98 -18.34 -55.36
CA ASN A 57 -14.71 -17.62 -55.49
C ASN A 57 -14.80 -16.50 -56.54
N GLN A 58 -14.18 -15.35 -56.27
CA GLN A 58 -13.42 -14.59 -57.26
C GLN A 58 -12.32 -13.73 -56.59
N PRO A 59 -11.21 -13.45 -57.32
CA PRO A 59 -9.95 -12.96 -56.76
C PRO A 59 -9.76 -11.45 -56.93
N ILE A 60 -8.86 -10.85 -56.15
CA ILE A 60 -8.27 -9.54 -56.45
C ILE A 60 -6.77 -9.64 -56.18
N ASP A 61 -6.01 -9.64 -57.28
CA ASP A 61 -4.63 -9.18 -57.34
C ASP A 61 -4.62 -7.66 -57.19
N GLU A 62 -3.70 -7.11 -56.40
CA GLU A 62 -3.09 -5.82 -56.74
C GLU A 62 -1.72 -5.70 -56.07
N ASP A 63 -0.75 -5.43 -56.93
CA ASP A 63 0.66 -5.18 -56.68
C ASP A 63 0.88 -4.04 -55.66
N ASP A 64 1.94 -4.14 -54.86
CA ASP A 64 2.85 -3.01 -54.80
C ASP A 64 4.28 -3.41 -54.41
N ASN A 65 5.17 -2.92 -55.26
CA ASN A 65 6.57 -3.22 -55.38
C ASN A 65 7.33 -2.03 -54.78
N PHE A 66 8.09 -2.20 -53.70
CA PHE A 66 9.14 -1.23 -53.35
C PHE A 66 10.43 -1.91 -52.91
N ASN A 67 11.35 -1.84 -53.84
CA ASN A 67 12.76 -2.18 -53.75
C ASN A 67 13.50 -1.02 -53.06
N SER A 68 14.34 -1.28 -52.07
CA SER A 68 15.47 -0.39 -51.74
C SER A 68 16.57 -1.11 -50.97
N ASP A 69 17.74 -1.14 -51.63
CA ASP A 69 19.04 -1.66 -51.22
C ASP A 69 19.63 -1.02 -49.93
N PRO A 70 20.73 -1.60 -49.39
CA PRO A 70 21.26 -1.35 -48.05
C PRO A 70 22.37 -0.27 -48.00
N ASN A 71 22.82 -0.01 -46.77
CA ASN A 71 24.00 0.76 -46.34
C ASN A 71 23.81 2.26 -46.03
N ARG A 72 23.71 2.54 -44.71
CA ARG A 72 24.56 3.57 -44.09
C ARG A 72 24.67 3.39 -42.58
N HIS A 73 25.92 3.37 -42.11
CA HIS A 73 26.36 3.52 -40.73
C HIS A 73 25.72 4.73 -40.03
N SER A 74 25.38 4.59 -38.74
CA SER A 74 26.01 5.34 -37.64
C SER A 74 25.28 5.12 -36.31
N ASP A 75 26.07 4.74 -35.30
CA ASP A 75 26.00 5.16 -33.89
C ASP A 75 24.66 5.20 -33.15
N MET A 76 24.41 4.19 -32.30
CA MET A 76 23.61 4.38 -31.09
C MET A 76 24.26 3.74 -29.87
N LYS A 77 24.53 4.60 -28.89
CA LYS A 77 25.09 4.35 -27.58
C LYS A 77 24.24 3.35 -26.80
N SER A 78 24.90 2.36 -26.20
CA SER A 78 24.34 1.50 -25.16
C SER A 78 24.10 2.29 -23.88
N PHE A 79 22.85 2.30 -23.42
CA PHE A 79 22.50 2.62 -22.03
C PHE A 79 21.90 1.36 -21.40
N TYR A 80 22.67 0.71 -20.54
CA TYR A 80 22.21 -0.36 -19.67
C TYR A 80 21.27 0.23 -18.60
N GLY A 81 19.98 -0.06 -18.70
CA GLY A 81 19.00 0.15 -17.63
C GLY A 81 18.93 -1.10 -16.75
N LYS A 82 19.46 -1.00 -15.52
CA LYS A 82 19.33 -2.02 -14.46
C LYS A 82 17.87 -2.24 -14.10
N VAL A 83 17.38 -3.46 -14.26
CA VAL A 83 16.14 -3.95 -13.64
C VAL A 83 16.51 -4.42 -12.22
N GLN A 84 16.05 -3.71 -11.19
CA GLN A 84 16.08 -4.18 -9.81
C GLN A 84 14.91 -5.14 -9.60
N THR A 85 15.22 -6.43 -9.45
CA THR A 85 14.31 -7.42 -8.87
C THR A 85 14.38 -7.28 -7.34
N GLN A 86 13.28 -6.87 -6.71
CA GLN A 86 13.14 -6.93 -5.25
C GLN A 86 12.71 -8.35 -4.86
N SER A 87 13.64 -9.05 -4.21
CA SER A 87 13.44 -10.33 -3.53
C SER A 87 12.74 -10.09 -2.20
N THR A 88 11.58 -10.73 -2.00
CA THR A 88 10.87 -10.83 -0.73
C THR A 88 11.57 -11.86 0.15
N THR A 89 12.12 -11.40 1.28
CA THR A 89 12.74 -12.24 2.31
C THR A 89 11.72 -12.62 3.36
N ASP A 90 11.64 -13.93 3.63
CA ASP A 90 10.90 -14.55 4.73
C ASP A 90 11.38 -14.05 6.09
N ARG A 91 10.43 -13.63 6.94
CA ARG A 91 10.65 -13.41 8.38
C ARG A 91 10.02 -14.55 9.15
N ILE A 92 10.86 -15.50 9.57
CA ILE A 92 10.57 -16.47 10.63
C ILE A 92 10.47 -15.71 11.96
N ARG A 93 9.30 -15.83 12.60
CA ARG A 93 8.94 -15.23 13.89
C ARG A 93 9.21 -16.27 14.98
N LEU A 94 10.33 -16.16 15.68
CA LEU A 94 10.58 -16.91 16.92
C LEU A 94 9.85 -16.22 18.06
N GLY A 95 8.78 -16.85 18.56
CA GLY A 95 8.17 -16.52 19.85
C GLY A 95 8.92 -17.23 20.97
N LYS A 96 9.39 -16.47 21.96
CA LYS A 96 9.76 -16.97 23.29
C LYS A 96 8.73 -16.41 24.27
N GLN A 97 7.96 -17.29 24.90
CA GLN A 97 7.21 -17.02 26.12
C GLN A 97 7.90 -17.75 27.27
N GLU A 98 8.23 -16.94 28.28
CA GLU A 98 8.12 -17.18 29.72
C GLU A 98 8.23 -18.63 30.24
N GLU A 99 9.33 -18.92 30.93
CA GLU A 99 9.34 -19.84 32.07
C GLU A 99 9.87 -19.10 33.31
N PHE A 100 9.01 -19.08 34.32
CA PHE A 100 9.31 -18.81 35.72
C PHE A 100 10.34 -19.82 36.24
N ASN A 101 11.32 -19.36 37.01
CA ASN A 101 11.89 -20.14 38.11
C ASN A 101 12.35 -19.20 39.24
N GLU A 102 11.88 -19.55 40.43
CA GLU A 102 12.22 -18.99 41.73
C GLU A 102 13.58 -19.54 42.23
N ASP A 103 14.02 -19.01 43.38
CA ASP A 103 15.22 -19.32 44.18
C ASP A 103 16.51 -18.63 43.67
N GLY A 104 17.22 -17.76 44.40
CA GLY A 104 17.26 -17.41 45.82
C GLY A 104 18.75 -17.32 46.22
N PHE A 105 19.24 -16.15 46.65
CA PHE A 105 20.33 -15.98 47.64
C PHE A 105 20.63 -14.49 47.93
N ASP A 106 20.65 -14.15 49.23
CA ASP A 106 21.04 -12.88 49.89
C ASP A 106 22.47 -12.40 49.50
N ILE A 107 22.90 -11.13 49.63
CA ILE A 107 23.09 -10.29 50.84
C ILE A 107 23.34 -8.83 50.41
N GLY A 108 22.86 -7.82 51.17
CA GLY A 108 23.67 -6.59 51.39
C GLY A 108 23.03 -5.20 51.41
N GLN A 109 22.26 -4.89 52.46
CA GLN A 109 22.14 -3.60 53.19
C GLN A 109 22.41 -2.23 52.49
N LYS A 110 21.41 -1.33 52.50
CA LYS A 110 21.33 -0.14 53.39
C LYS A 110 20.15 0.80 53.00
N ASN A 111 19.21 0.91 53.92
CA ASN A 111 18.19 1.97 54.05
C ASN A 111 18.79 3.14 54.91
N PRO A 112 18.14 4.32 55.15
CA PRO A 112 16.69 4.54 55.14
C PRO A 112 16.14 5.94 54.70
N ASN A 113 14.79 6.02 54.66
CA ASN A 113 13.91 7.17 54.96
C ASN A 113 13.73 8.27 53.87
N LYS A 114 12.53 8.75 53.51
CA LYS A 114 11.28 8.92 54.30
C LYS A 114 10.05 9.14 53.38
N SER A 115 8.92 8.62 53.85
CA SER A 115 7.50 9.01 53.69
C SER A 115 7.20 10.44 53.19
N GLY A 116 6.09 10.75 52.52
CA GLY A 116 4.85 9.99 52.38
C GLY A 116 3.74 10.78 51.66
N SER A 117 2.62 10.10 51.46
CA SER A 117 1.38 10.54 50.83
C SER A 117 0.65 11.65 51.57
N ARG A 118 -0.14 12.47 50.84
CA ARG A 118 -1.48 12.84 51.32
C ARG A 118 -2.41 13.32 50.20
N LYS A 119 -3.55 12.62 50.05
CA LYS A 119 -4.81 13.11 49.50
C LYS A 119 -5.43 14.14 50.47
N GLN A 120 -6.16 15.13 49.95
CA GLN A 120 -7.57 15.42 50.28
C GLN A 120 -7.99 16.86 49.92
N ASN A 121 -9.12 16.94 49.19
CA ASN A 121 -10.31 17.80 49.38
C ASN A 121 -10.19 19.16 50.09
N MET A 122 -10.75 20.21 49.48
CA MET A 122 -12.02 20.92 49.84
C MET A 122 -12.10 22.22 49.01
N ASN A 123 -13.13 22.45 48.21
CA ASN A 123 -14.44 23.04 48.51
C ASN A 123 -14.47 24.49 49.08
N LYS A 124 -15.13 25.36 48.31
CA LYS A 124 -16.02 26.50 48.66
C LYS A 124 -15.47 27.91 48.98
N SER A 125 -16.34 28.85 48.55
CA SER A 125 -16.61 30.23 49.02
C SER A 125 -15.83 31.34 48.30
N ALA A 126 -16.42 32.19 47.43
CA ALA A 126 -17.53 33.14 47.54
C ALA A 126 -17.14 34.53 48.11
N LYS A 127 -17.64 35.57 47.41
CA LYS A 127 -17.62 37.04 47.70
C LYS A 127 -16.25 37.70 47.51
N GLY A 128 -16.10 38.89 46.92
CA GLY A 128 -17.03 39.95 46.53
C GLY A 128 -16.38 41.31 46.82
N LYS A 129 -16.73 42.34 46.03
CA LYS A 129 -16.53 43.79 46.20
C LYS A 129 -15.24 44.44 45.65
N ASP A 130 -15.47 45.27 44.63
CA ASP A 130 -15.21 46.72 44.54
C ASP A 130 -14.07 47.33 45.36
N LEU A 131 -13.19 48.10 44.70
CA LEU A 131 -13.05 49.55 44.93
C LEU A 131 -12.01 50.22 44.00
N ASN A 132 -12.41 51.40 43.52
CA ASN A 132 -11.61 52.46 42.90
C ASN A 132 -10.40 52.93 43.74
N LYS A 133 -9.34 53.41 43.05
CA LYS A 133 -8.64 54.71 43.21
C LYS A 133 -7.34 54.69 42.40
N SER A 134 -7.15 55.54 41.38
CA SER A 134 -6.69 56.94 41.45
C SER A 134 -5.34 57.14 42.16
N GLY A 135 -4.32 57.51 41.40
CA GLY A 135 -3.04 58.02 41.90
C GLY A 135 -2.28 58.78 40.80
N LYS A 136 -2.17 60.11 40.97
CA LYS A 136 -1.46 61.07 40.11
C LYS A 136 0.03 61.19 40.48
N GLY A 137 0.84 61.68 39.52
CA GLY A 137 2.03 62.53 39.75
C GLY A 137 3.36 61.95 39.28
N LYS A 138 4.36 62.69 38.78
CA LYS A 138 4.50 64.05 38.21
C LYS A 138 5.97 64.18 37.73
N GLN A 139 6.20 64.96 36.65
CA GLN A 139 7.38 65.83 36.37
C GLN A 139 8.76 65.17 36.11
N SER A 140 9.71 65.65 35.28
CA SER A 140 9.85 66.87 34.44
C SER A 140 11.06 66.76 33.48
N ASN A 141 11.01 67.51 32.37
CA ASN A 141 12.06 68.34 31.74
C ASN A 141 13.40 67.75 31.23
N LYS A 142 13.67 67.96 29.92
CA LYS A 142 14.60 68.99 29.37
C LYS A 142 14.52 69.00 27.83
N GLY A 143 14.47 70.18 27.21
CA GLY A 143 14.71 70.41 25.77
C GLY A 143 16.19 70.76 25.51
N PRO A 144 16.50 71.61 24.52
CA PRO A 144 16.34 71.42 23.07
C PRO A 144 17.68 71.65 22.32
N THR A 145 17.80 71.24 21.04
CA THR A 145 18.84 71.76 20.13
C THR A 145 18.40 71.75 18.66
N ASN A 146 18.56 72.92 18.03
CA ASN A 146 18.65 73.15 16.58
C ASN A 146 20.01 72.69 16.06
N THR A 147 20.08 72.33 14.77
CA THR A 147 21.11 72.80 13.81
C THR A 147 20.69 72.47 12.37
N ASP A 148 21.00 73.42 11.50
CA ASP A 148 20.73 73.54 10.06
C ASP A 148 21.66 72.70 9.15
N GLU A 149 21.41 72.86 7.82
CA GLU A 149 22.35 72.77 6.68
C GLU A 149 22.62 71.39 6.01
N ILE A 150 22.70 71.18 4.67
CA ILE A 150 22.41 71.93 3.42
C ILE A 150 22.75 71.00 2.18
N PHE A 151 22.22 71.31 0.96
CA PHE A 151 22.69 70.98 -0.44
C PHE A 151 22.56 69.54 -1.04
N SER A 152 22.24 69.26 -2.33
CA SER A 152 22.08 70.03 -3.61
C SER A 152 21.42 69.22 -4.77
N LYS A 153 21.04 69.96 -5.84
CA LYS A 153 20.88 69.65 -7.30
C LYS A 153 19.45 69.41 -7.81
N ALA A 154 18.78 70.29 -8.57
CA ALA A 154 19.05 71.14 -9.75
C ALA A 154 18.85 70.43 -11.11
N SER A 155 17.91 70.93 -11.93
CA SER A 155 17.92 71.00 -13.40
C SER A 155 16.76 71.91 -13.91
N ASP A 156 17.12 73.06 -14.47
CA ASP A 156 16.32 73.97 -15.31
C ASP A 156 15.87 73.27 -16.63
N GLY A 157 14.93 73.69 -17.48
CA GLY A 157 14.18 74.92 -17.79
C GLY A 157 13.38 74.65 -19.10
N PRO A 158 13.06 75.63 -19.97
CA PRO A 158 11.85 76.48 -19.94
C PRO A 158 10.98 76.40 -21.23
N VAL A 159 9.86 77.16 -21.30
CA VAL A 159 9.50 78.09 -22.42
C VAL A 159 8.06 78.65 -22.31
N ASN A 160 7.96 79.96 -22.60
CA ASN A 160 6.82 80.89 -22.68
C ASN A 160 5.72 80.59 -23.73
N ARG A 161 4.50 81.11 -23.50
CA ARG A 161 3.67 81.99 -24.38
C ARG A 161 2.20 82.02 -23.90
N SER A 162 1.68 83.12 -23.36
CA SER A 162 1.02 84.28 -24.03
C SER A 162 -0.34 84.00 -24.70
N GLY A 163 -1.42 84.68 -24.27
CA GLY A 163 -2.45 85.17 -25.21
C GLY A 163 -3.94 85.21 -24.79
N LYS A 164 -4.41 86.44 -24.46
CA LYS A 164 -5.63 87.15 -24.97
C LYS A 164 -7.08 86.78 -24.55
N TYR A 165 -7.68 87.76 -23.83
CA TYR A 165 -8.93 88.54 -24.10
C TYR A 165 -10.19 87.92 -24.74
N LYS A 166 -11.37 88.15 -24.10
CA LYS A 166 -12.50 88.95 -24.65
C LYS A 166 -13.57 89.29 -23.59
N GLN A 167 -14.16 90.49 -23.72
CA GLN A 167 -15.20 91.12 -22.90
C GLN A 167 -16.61 90.92 -23.49
N SER A 168 -17.63 90.77 -22.61
CA SER A 168 -19.03 91.31 -22.47
C SER A 168 -19.94 91.59 -23.72
N PRO A 169 -21.21 92.08 -23.63
CA PRO A 169 -22.07 92.51 -22.48
C PRO A 169 -23.64 92.27 -22.60
N VAL A 170 -24.42 92.88 -21.65
CA VAL A 170 -25.81 93.47 -21.73
C VAL A 170 -27.02 92.61 -21.26
N GLU A 171 -27.66 92.87 -20.09
CA GLU A 171 -28.93 93.64 -19.73
C GLU A 171 -30.25 92.88 -20.10
N ASP A 172 -31.38 92.81 -19.35
CA ASP A 172 -32.17 93.78 -18.56
C ASP A 172 -33.24 93.13 -17.61
N GLU A 173 -33.57 93.86 -16.53
CA GLU A 173 -34.84 94.15 -15.79
C GLU A 173 -36.04 93.17 -15.50
N PRO A 174 -36.92 93.50 -14.48
CA PRO A 174 -37.73 92.54 -13.70
C PRO A 174 -39.29 92.73 -13.69
N THR A 175 -39.99 91.86 -12.92
CA THR A 175 -41.37 91.90 -12.32
C THR A 175 -42.56 91.23 -13.06
N PRO A 176 -43.75 90.98 -12.42
CA PRO A 176 -44.03 90.20 -11.19
C PRO A 176 -45.29 89.26 -11.29
N SER A 177 -45.55 88.52 -10.20
CA SER A 177 -46.85 87.94 -9.73
C SER A 177 -47.33 86.56 -10.26
N GLY A 178 -47.63 85.64 -9.33
CA GLY A 178 -48.26 84.35 -9.63
C GLY A 178 -48.50 83.43 -8.41
N LYS A 179 -49.67 83.59 -7.79
CA LYS A 179 -50.46 82.67 -6.92
C LYS A 179 -49.79 81.41 -6.32
N GLN A 180 -49.80 81.35 -4.98
CA GLN A 180 -49.53 80.16 -4.17
C GLN A 180 -50.65 79.09 -4.32
N GLY A 181 -50.27 77.91 -4.81
CA GLY A 181 -51.02 76.65 -4.67
C GLY A 181 -50.40 75.76 -3.58
N PRO A 182 -51.09 74.71 -3.11
CA PRO A 182 -50.65 73.91 -1.96
C PRO A 182 -49.34 73.19 -2.27
N GLY A 183 -48.36 73.36 -1.37
CA GLY A 183 -46.96 73.01 -1.58
C GLY A 183 -46.74 71.56 -2.01
N SER A 184 -46.34 71.40 -3.27
CA SER A 184 -45.55 70.26 -3.71
C SER A 184 -44.17 70.37 -3.07
N ILE A 185 -43.83 69.42 -2.21
CA ILE A 185 -42.47 69.25 -1.69
C ILE A 185 -41.63 68.78 -2.89
N ASN A 186 -41.05 69.73 -3.63
CA ASN A 186 -40.03 69.42 -4.64
C ASN A 186 -38.75 69.01 -3.89
N PHE A 187 -38.33 67.77 -4.10
CA PHE A 187 -37.17 67.14 -3.47
C PHE A 187 -35.86 67.35 -4.26
N ASP A 188 -35.78 68.36 -5.14
CA ASP A 188 -34.85 68.32 -6.28
C ASP A 188 -33.62 69.25 -6.22
N ASP A 189 -33.29 69.90 -5.10
CA ASP A 189 -32.20 70.91 -5.07
C ASP A 189 -30.98 70.58 -4.18
N GLU A 190 -30.57 69.31 -4.04
CA GLU A 190 -29.38 68.94 -3.25
C GLU A 190 -28.26 68.21 -4.04
N ASP A 191 -28.15 68.39 -5.36
CA ASP A 191 -27.29 67.53 -6.21
C ASP A 191 -26.07 68.18 -6.93
N THR A 192 -25.78 69.48 -6.76
CA THR A 192 -24.69 70.13 -7.51
C THR A 192 -23.29 70.07 -6.89
N ASP A 193 -23.10 69.54 -5.69
CA ASP A 193 -21.77 69.40 -5.04
C ASP A 193 -21.20 67.95 -5.05
N SER A 194 -21.82 67.04 -5.82
CA SER A 194 -21.44 65.61 -5.85
C SER A 194 -20.18 65.29 -6.66
N THR A 195 -19.58 66.27 -7.34
CA THR A 195 -18.43 66.04 -8.25
C THR A 195 -17.09 65.86 -7.53
N ARG A 196 -17.00 66.11 -6.22
CA ARG A 196 -15.80 65.82 -5.41
C ARG A 196 -15.99 64.67 -4.43
N LEU A 197 -16.70 63.62 -4.87
CA LEU A 197 -16.60 62.34 -4.17
C LEU A 197 -15.13 61.92 -4.14
N SER A 198 -14.55 61.94 -2.95
CA SER A 198 -13.15 61.57 -2.68
C SER A 198 -12.84 60.25 -3.39
N ILE A 199 -11.72 60.19 -4.11
CA ILE A 199 -11.24 58.98 -4.81
C ILE A 199 -11.29 57.74 -3.89
N LEU A 200 -11.09 57.95 -2.58
CA LEU A 200 -11.19 56.93 -1.53
C LEU A 200 -12.58 56.31 -1.40
N GLU A 201 -13.67 57.05 -1.62
CA GLU A 201 -15.04 56.53 -1.56
C GLU A 201 -15.36 55.66 -2.77
N LYS A 202 -14.91 56.09 -3.96
CA LYS A 202 -15.02 55.29 -5.19
C LYS A 202 -14.23 53.99 -5.07
N LEU A 203 -13.00 54.05 -4.55
CA LEU A 203 -12.18 52.86 -4.30
C LEU A 203 -12.82 51.91 -3.27
N ARG A 204 -13.41 52.46 -2.20
CA ARG A 204 -14.14 51.65 -1.21
C ARG A 204 -15.36 50.96 -1.80
N LEU A 205 -16.13 51.64 -2.65
CA LEU A 205 -17.25 51.03 -3.37
C LEU A 205 -16.77 49.91 -4.29
N ILE A 206 -15.71 50.14 -5.08
CA ILE A 206 -15.12 49.11 -5.95
C ILE A 206 -14.69 47.88 -5.14
N PHE A 207 -14.02 48.08 -4.00
CA PHE A 207 -13.59 46.97 -3.13
C PHE A 207 -14.77 46.13 -2.61
N ARG A 208 -15.89 46.78 -2.26
CA ARG A 208 -17.12 46.09 -1.82
C ARG A 208 -17.79 45.32 -2.94
N VAL A 209 -17.81 45.87 -4.17
CA VAL A 209 -18.35 45.19 -5.35
C VAL A 209 -17.50 43.96 -5.68
N ILE A 210 -16.17 44.10 -5.69
CA ILE A 210 -15.24 42.98 -5.89
C ILE A 210 -15.45 41.91 -4.82
N GLY A 211 -15.54 42.31 -3.56
CA GLY A 211 -15.80 41.40 -2.45
C GLY A 211 -17.14 40.65 -2.57
N SER A 212 -18.18 41.35 -3.04
CA SER A 212 -19.48 40.74 -3.32
C SER A 212 -19.38 39.71 -4.44
N LEU A 213 -18.63 40.02 -5.50
CA LEU A 213 -18.40 39.09 -6.61
C LEU A 213 -17.60 37.86 -6.16
N ILE A 214 -16.56 38.03 -5.34
CA ILE A 214 -15.77 36.91 -4.78
C ILE A 214 -16.67 36.01 -3.92
N SER A 215 -17.48 36.60 -3.05
CA SER A 215 -18.42 35.86 -2.19
C SER A 215 -19.48 35.10 -3.01
N PHE A 216 -20.01 35.74 -4.05
CA PHE A 216 -20.96 35.13 -4.97
C PHE A 216 -20.35 33.94 -5.73
N MET A 217 -19.13 34.11 -6.26
CA MET A 217 -18.41 33.02 -6.92
C MET A 217 -18.04 31.90 -5.95
N ASN A 218 -17.68 32.24 -4.71
CA ASN A 218 -17.41 31.25 -3.66
C ASN A 218 -18.65 30.40 -3.39
N LEU A 219 -19.83 31.01 -3.25
CA LEU A 219 -21.10 30.27 -3.09
C LEU A 219 -21.36 29.31 -4.26
N ILE A 220 -21.21 29.78 -5.50
CA ILE A 220 -21.38 28.94 -6.70
C ILE A 220 -20.38 27.79 -6.71
N GLY A 221 -19.12 28.07 -6.40
CA GLY A 221 -18.07 27.07 -6.29
C GLY A 221 -18.40 25.99 -5.25
N LEU A 222 -18.91 26.38 -4.09
CA LEU A 222 -19.33 25.44 -3.04
C LEU A 222 -20.52 24.57 -3.47
N ILE A 223 -21.47 25.12 -4.24
CA ILE A 223 -22.59 24.35 -4.80
C ILE A 223 -22.08 23.34 -5.84
N PHE A 224 -21.20 23.75 -6.76
CA PHE A 224 -20.60 22.81 -7.71
C PHE A 224 -19.73 21.76 -7.01
N TYR A 225 -19.03 22.11 -5.94
CA TYR A 225 -18.32 21.14 -5.11
C TYR A 225 -19.29 20.10 -4.54
N ALA A 226 -20.42 20.53 -3.93
CA ALA A 226 -21.44 19.62 -3.42
C ALA A 226 -22.06 18.71 -4.50
N LEU A 227 -22.25 19.22 -5.72
CA LEU A 227 -22.93 18.49 -6.79
C LEU A 227 -21.99 17.56 -7.57
N LYS A 228 -20.75 17.97 -7.80
CA LYS A 228 -19.85 17.33 -8.78
C LYS A 228 -18.62 16.67 -8.14
N HIS A 229 -18.18 17.08 -6.95
CA HIS A 229 -16.99 16.52 -6.32
C HIS A 229 -17.29 15.23 -5.53
N GLU A 230 -16.39 14.26 -5.53
CA GLU A 230 -16.48 13.03 -4.73
C GLU A 230 -16.28 13.32 -3.24
N PHE A 231 -17.03 12.61 -2.39
CA PHE A 231 -16.81 12.63 -0.94
C PHE A 231 -16.35 11.26 -0.48
N HIS A 232 -15.39 11.23 0.44
CA HIS A 232 -14.86 9.99 1.00
C HIS A 232 -15.90 9.25 1.86
N SER A 233 -16.78 9.99 2.55
CA SER A 233 -17.80 9.40 3.41
C SER A 233 -19.10 10.19 3.38
N GLN A 234 -20.20 9.51 3.70
CA GLN A 234 -21.54 10.13 3.76
C GLN A 234 -21.64 11.17 4.86
N GLN A 235 -20.92 10.97 5.97
CA GLN A 235 -20.87 11.94 7.07
C GLN A 235 -20.20 13.25 6.63
N LEU A 236 -19.13 13.18 5.83
CA LEU A 236 -18.47 14.38 5.29
C LEU A 236 -19.38 15.10 4.29
N PHE A 237 -20.06 14.37 3.41
CA PHE A 237 -21.01 14.95 2.46
C PHE A 237 -22.17 15.66 3.17
N GLN A 238 -22.79 15.01 4.16
CA GLN A 238 -23.87 15.60 4.96
C GLN A 238 -23.39 16.81 5.76
N SER A 239 -22.20 16.73 6.37
CA SER A 239 -21.61 17.86 7.10
C SER A 239 -21.35 19.05 6.18
N PHE A 240 -20.80 18.81 5.00
CA PHE A 240 -20.57 19.85 3.99
C PHE A 240 -21.89 20.54 3.61
N ASN A 241 -22.90 19.75 3.23
CA ASN A 241 -24.21 20.29 2.86
C ASN A 241 -24.89 21.03 4.01
N ALA A 242 -24.75 20.53 5.25
CA ALA A 242 -25.27 21.20 6.44
C ALA A 242 -24.63 22.58 6.60
N PHE A 243 -23.31 22.73 6.44
CA PHE A 243 -22.65 24.04 6.51
C PHE A 243 -23.00 24.96 5.34
N VAL A 244 -23.17 24.43 4.13
CA VAL A 244 -23.65 25.21 2.97
C VAL A 244 -25.07 25.73 3.20
N ALA A 245 -25.96 24.89 3.77
CA ALA A 245 -27.35 25.25 4.05
C ALA A 245 -27.54 26.08 5.34
N LEU A 246 -26.61 26.01 6.29
CA LEU A 246 -26.72 26.71 7.58
C LEU A 246 -26.86 28.22 7.42
N ARG A 247 -26.07 28.83 6.53
CA ARG A 247 -26.10 30.28 6.28
C ARG A 247 -27.45 30.76 5.77
N PRO A 248 -28.01 30.25 4.65
CA PRO A 248 -29.31 30.71 4.17
C PRO A 248 -30.43 30.46 5.19
N VAL A 249 -30.38 29.37 5.97
CA VAL A 249 -31.35 29.10 7.04
C VAL A 249 -31.28 30.15 8.15
N ILE A 250 -30.08 30.45 8.69
CA ILE A 250 -29.91 31.47 9.73
C ILE A 250 -30.34 32.85 9.22
N ILE A 251 -29.96 33.20 7.98
CA ILE A 251 -30.32 34.47 7.35
C ILE A 251 -31.84 34.58 7.17
N LEU A 252 -32.51 33.50 6.75
CA LEU A 252 -33.95 33.48 6.55
C LEU A 252 -34.69 33.65 7.87
N ILE A 253 -34.31 32.88 8.91
CA ILE A 253 -34.87 33.01 10.26
C ILE A 253 -34.69 34.45 10.76
N TRP A 254 -33.49 35.01 10.60
CA TRP A 254 -33.21 36.37 11.05
C TRP A 254 -34.01 37.43 10.28
N SER A 255 -34.15 37.26 8.96
CA SER A 255 -34.94 38.16 8.11
C SER A 255 -36.43 38.11 8.46
N VAL A 256 -36.96 36.93 8.81
CA VAL A 256 -38.33 36.77 9.32
C VAL A 256 -38.49 37.48 10.67
N ILE A 257 -37.55 37.32 11.60
CA ILE A 257 -37.57 38.02 12.90
C ILE A 257 -37.57 39.55 12.70
N LEU A 258 -36.73 40.06 11.80
CA LEU A 258 -36.67 41.49 11.47
C LEU A 258 -37.98 41.97 10.85
N LEU A 259 -38.54 41.20 9.90
CA LEU A 259 -39.81 41.52 9.28
C LEU A 259 -40.94 41.58 10.32
N VAL A 260 -41.08 40.58 11.17
CA VAL A 260 -42.12 40.52 12.21
C VAL A 260 -41.96 41.67 13.21
N ARG A 261 -40.75 41.89 13.73
CA ARG A 261 -40.47 42.98 14.66
C ARG A 261 -40.88 44.32 14.06
N ASN A 262 -40.59 44.54 12.79
CA ASN A 262 -40.86 45.81 12.12
C ASN A 262 -42.33 45.99 11.74
N LEU A 263 -43.04 44.91 11.37
CA LEU A 263 -44.49 44.96 11.16
C LEU A 263 -45.25 45.19 12.48
N CYS A 264 -44.81 44.57 13.57
CA CYS A 264 -45.44 44.71 14.89
C CYS A 264 -45.23 46.09 15.50
N ILE A 265 -44.00 46.62 15.50
CA ILE A 265 -43.69 47.93 16.07
C ILE A 265 -44.43 49.04 15.30
N TYR A 266 -44.50 48.94 13.97
CA TYR A 266 -45.17 49.94 13.15
C TYR A 266 -46.67 50.07 13.45
N LYS A 267 -47.33 48.97 13.80
CA LYS A 267 -48.76 48.96 14.14
C LYS A 267 -49.07 49.70 15.45
N ILE A 268 -48.08 49.88 16.34
CA ILE A 268 -48.27 50.47 17.67
C ILE A 268 -48.20 52.00 17.61
N ASP A 269 -47.29 52.59 16.82
CA ASP A 269 -47.10 54.04 16.79
C ASP A 269 -48.15 54.78 15.94
N HIS A 270 -48.71 54.12 14.91
CA HIS A 270 -49.63 54.77 13.97
C HIS A 270 -51.10 54.84 14.42
N HIS A 271 -51.43 54.42 15.64
CA HIS A 271 -52.78 54.56 16.18
C HIS A 271 -53.15 56.04 16.52
N LYS A 272 -52.28 57.01 16.24
CA LYS A 272 -52.42 58.42 16.65
C LYS A 272 -52.44 59.47 15.52
N THR A 273 -52.26 59.12 14.24
CA THR A 273 -52.15 60.12 13.17
C THR A 273 -52.89 59.72 11.88
N ASP A 274 -53.87 60.54 11.47
CA ASP A 274 -54.71 60.41 10.26
C ASP A 274 -53.95 60.73 8.97
N VAL A 275 -52.87 59.99 8.67
CA VAL A 275 -52.15 60.07 7.39
C VAL A 275 -52.35 58.76 6.62
N THR A 276 -53.32 58.73 5.71
CA THR A 276 -53.88 57.48 5.14
C THR A 276 -53.31 57.09 3.77
N GLY A 277 -52.55 57.95 3.09
CA GLY A 277 -52.00 57.70 1.74
C GLY A 277 -50.59 57.08 1.74
N ASP A 278 -49.63 57.73 2.38
CA ASP A 278 -48.20 57.38 2.27
C ASP A 278 -47.82 56.10 3.03
N LEU A 279 -48.63 55.73 4.03
CA LEU A 279 -48.40 54.56 4.89
C LEU A 279 -48.29 53.25 4.10
N LYS A 280 -49.17 53.06 3.10
CA LYS A 280 -49.19 51.83 2.29
C LYS A 280 -47.92 51.67 1.46
N VAL A 281 -47.42 52.77 0.89
CA VAL A 281 -46.21 52.77 0.06
C VAL A 281 -44.98 52.44 0.91
N VAL A 282 -44.89 53.01 2.11
CA VAL A 282 -43.79 52.74 3.06
C VAL A 282 -43.81 51.28 3.53
N CYS A 283 -45.00 50.73 3.85
CA CYS A 283 -45.14 49.32 4.21
C CYS A 283 -44.73 48.37 3.07
N ILE A 284 -45.19 48.64 1.84
CA ILE A 284 -44.86 47.81 0.67
C ILE A 284 -43.35 47.86 0.38
N ASN A 285 -42.75 49.05 0.37
CA ASN A 285 -41.31 49.20 0.14
C ASN A 285 -40.49 48.52 1.23
N GLY A 286 -40.93 48.61 2.49
CA GLY A 286 -40.33 47.87 3.60
C GLY A 286 -40.42 46.36 3.40
N LEU A 287 -41.60 45.84 3.04
CA LEU A 287 -41.81 44.42 2.79
C LEU A 287 -40.90 43.91 1.66
N ILE A 288 -40.84 44.60 0.52
CA ILE A 288 -39.97 44.25 -0.61
C ILE A 288 -38.51 44.23 -0.18
N MET A 289 -38.07 45.23 0.59
CA MET A 289 -36.71 45.30 1.10
C MET A 289 -36.38 44.08 1.99
N TYR A 290 -37.22 43.75 2.97
CA TYR A 290 -36.98 42.61 3.85
C TYR A 290 -37.12 41.25 3.15
N LEU A 291 -37.93 41.14 2.10
CA LEU A 291 -37.99 39.94 1.26
C LEU A 291 -36.74 39.79 0.38
N SER A 292 -36.10 40.89 -0.02
CA SER A 292 -34.83 40.86 -0.79
C SER A 292 -33.59 40.58 0.07
N PHE A 293 -33.68 40.81 1.38
CA PHE A 293 -32.58 40.64 2.33
C PHE A 293 -31.96 39.23 2.31
N PRO A 294 -32.74 38.14 2.44
CA PRO A 294 -32.18 36.80 2.39
C PRO A 294 -31.30 36.55 1.17
N LEU A 295 -31.75 36.98 0.00
CA LEU A 295 -31.03 36.81 -1.27
C LEU A 295 -29.78 37.67 -1.32
N MET A 296 -29.87 38.94 -0.92
CA MET A 296 -28.70 39.83 -0.84
C MET A 296 -27.63 39.30 0.13
N PHE A 297 -28.05 38.78 1.27
CA PHE A 297 -27.12 38.21 2.26
C PHE A 297 -26.54 36.88 1.79
N TRP A 298 -27.34 36.05 1.12
CA TRP A 298 -26.89 34.78 0.59
C TRP A 298 -25.84 34.96 -0.52
N PHE A 299 -26.08 35.89 -1.44
CA PHE A 299 -25.17 36.20 -2.55
C PHE A 299 -23.99 37.10 -2.15
N GLY A 300 -23.89 37.52 -0.89
CA GLY A 300 -22.81 38.41 -0.44
C GLY A 300 -22.93 39.87 -0.89
N LEU A 301 -24.04 40.25 -1.54
CA LEU A 301 -24.33 41.59 -2.07
C LEU A 301 -24.59 42.65 -0.98
N PHE A 302 -24.75 42.22 0.27
CA PHE A 302 -24.93 43.12 1.42
C PHE A 302 -23.77 44.10 1.64
N ARG A 303 -22.57 43.78 1.13
CA ARG A 303 -21.38 44.64 1.21
C ARG A 303 -21.59 45.98 0.50
N VAL A 304 -22.52 46.04 -0.47
CA VAL A 304 -22.85 47.26 -1.22
C VAL A 304 -23.59 48.30 -0.35
N TYR A 305 -24.20 47.89 0.77
CA TYR A 305 -24.87 48.84 1.66
C TYR A 305 -23.90 49.81 2.33
N ALA A 306 -24.35 51.05 2.51
CA ALA A 306 -23.63 52.03 3.30
C ALA A 306 -23.56 51.59 4.77
N VAL A 307 -22.36 51.58 5.35
CA VAL A 307 -22.13 51.12 6.74
C VAL A 307 -22.88 51.98 7.75
N LYS A 308 -23.02 53.29 7.47
CA LYS A 308 -23.78 54.23 8.31
C LYS A 308 -25.24 53.81 8.51
N ASP A 309 -25.82 53.13 7.51
CA ASP A 309 -27.19 52.67 7.59
C ASP A 309 -27.21 51.30 8.28
N PHE A 310 -26.50 50.30 7.76
CA PHE A 310 -26.70 48.90 8.17
C PHE A 310 -25.52 48.27 8.94
N ALA A 311 -24.80 49.03 9.77
CA ALA A 311 -23.58 48.56 10.44
C ALA A 311 -23.71 47.18 11.11
N MET A 312 -24.70 47.00 12.00
CA MET A 312 -24.89 45.75 12.74
C MET A 312 -25.22 44.57 11.81
N ILE A 313 -26.05 44.82 10.80
CA ILE A 313 -26.46 43.77 9.86
C ILE A 313 -25.29 43.33 8.99
N ILE A 314 -24.50 44.27 8.49
CA ILE A 314 -23.29 44.00 7.72
C ILE A 314 -22.28 43.20 8.58
N PHE A 315 -22.07 43.60 9.83
CA PHE A 315 -21.15 42.93 10.75
C PHE A 315 -21.52 41.47 11.00
N VAL A 316 -22.77 41.18 11.36
CA VAL A 316 -23.23 39.80 11.62
C VAL A 316 -23.06 38.93 10.38
N ASN A 317 -23.33 39.47 9.18
CA ASN A 317 -23.15 38.70 7.95
C ASN A 317 -21.69 38.37 7.65
N TYR A 318 -20.74 39.29 7.90
CA TYR A 318 -19.32 38.96 7.81
C TYR A 318 -18.92 37.86 8.79
N VAL A 319 -19.43 37.92 10.03
CA VAL A 319 -19.15 36.88 11.04
C VAL A 319 -19.71 35.52 10.62
N LEU A 320 -20.95 35.48 10.11
CA LEU A 320 -21.55 34.25 9.61
C LEU A 320 -20.79 33.68 8.40
N GLU A 321 -20.40 34.52 7.44
CA GLU A 321 -19.62 34.11 6.27
C GLU A 321 -18.22 33.61 6.67
N PHE A 322 -17.58 34.26 7.65
CA PHE A 322 -16.29 33.84 8.19
C PHE A 322 -16.36 32.46 8.87
N ILE A 323 -17.33 32.26 9.77
CA ILE A 323 -17.51 30.97 10.49
C ILE A 323 -17.81 29.85 9.49
N GLN A 324 -18.68 30.10 8.51
CA GLN A 324 -19.03 29.11 7.50
C GLN A 324 -17.81 28.73 6.64
N ASN A 325 -17.05 29.71 6.14
CA ASN A 325 -15.88 29.45 5.29
C ASN A 325 -14.78 28.66 6.03
N ILE A 326 -14.56 28.93 7.32
CA ILE A 326 -13.62 28.15 8.14
C ILE A 326 -14.05 26.68 8.23
N ALA A 327 -15.34 26.45 8.55
CA ALA A 327 -15.87 25.09 8.66
C ALA A 327 -15.76 24.34 7.32
N LEU A 328 -16.05 25.01 6.20
CA LEU A 328 -15.97 24.40 4.87
C LEU A 328 -14.54 24.10 4.44
N ILE A 329 -13.56 24.98 4.74
CA ILE A 329 -12.13 24.69 4.51
C ILE A 329 -11.71 23.42 5.27
N PHE A 330 -12.16 23.28 6.52
CA PHE A 330 -11.84 22.10 7.31
C PHE A 330 -12.46 20.83 6.70
N VAL A 331 -13.75 20.86 6.36
CA VAL A 331 -14.43 19.69 5.75
C VAL A 331 -13.82 19.33 4.40
N GLN A 332 -13.52 20.30 3.53
CA GLN A 332 -12.84 20.08 2.25
C GLN A 332 -11.42 19.54 2.46
N GLY A 333 -10.67 20.10 3.40
CA GLY A 333 -9.33 19.65 3.75
C GLY A 333 -9.33 18.19 4.24
N THR A 334 -10.26 17.83 5.13
CA THR A 334 -10.42 16.44 5.58
C THR A 334 -10.83 15.51 4.45
N ASN A 335 -11.79 15.91 3.60
CA ASN A 335 -12.20 15.11 2.45
C ASN A 335 -11.02 14.83 1.51
N ASN A 336 -10.24 15.86 1.20
CA ASN A 336 -9.06 15.76 0.33
C ASN A 336 -7.92 14.93 0.94
N ALA A 337 -7.77 14.95 2.26
CA ALA A 337 -6.78 14.12 2.94
C ALA A 337 -7.16 12.63 2.97
N MET A 338 -8.46 12.32 2.91
CA MET A 338 -8.98 10.96 2.98
C MET A 338 -9.15 10.30 1.61
N ILE A 339 -9.45 11.09 0.57
CA ILE A 339 -9.38 10.62 -0.82
C ILE A 339 -7.90 10.45 -1.12
N ASN A 340 -7.41 9.22 -1.08
CA ASN A 340 -6.00 8.86 -1.24
C ASN A 340 -5.47 9.08 -2.68
N GLU A 341 -6.09 9.98 -3.43
CA GLU A 341 -5.64 10.40 -4.74
C GLU A 341 -4.46 11.35 -4.60
N ARG A 342 -3.42 11.08 -5.38
CA ARG A 342 -2.17 11.83 -5.34
C ARG A 342 -2.35 13.30 -5.79
N PHE A 343 -3.46 13.64 -6.47
CA PHE A 343 -3.71 14.99 -6.98
C PHE A 343 -5.18 15.42 -6.83
N PRO A 344 -5.46 16.57 -6.21
CA PRO A 344 -6.81 17.09 -6.14
C PRO A 344 -7.32 17.50 -7.52
N THR A 345 -8.62 17.26 -7.77
CA THR A 345 -9.30 17.70 -8.99
C THR A 345 -9.19 19.22 -9.17
N ASN A 346 -9.26 19.70 -10.41
CA ASN A 346 -9.20 21.13 -10.69
C ASN A 346 -10.32 21.90 -9.99
N LEU A 347 -11.55 21.35 -9.99
CA LEU A 347 -12.69 21.93 -9.29
C LEU A 347 -12.37 22.16 -7.80
N ASN A 348 -11.83 21.15 -7.12
CA ASN A 348 -11.45 21.24 -5.72
C ASN A 348 -10.39 22.30 -5.44
N LYS A 349 -9.35 22.39 -6.30
CA LYS A 349 -8.32 23.44 -6.19
C LYS A 349 -8.94 24.83 -6.32
N TYR A 350 -9.82 25.02 -7.30
CA TYR A 350 -10.50 26.30 -7.53
C TYR A 350 -11.41 26.66 -6.36
N THR A 351 -12.22 25.72 -5.87
CA THR A 351 -13.17 25.99 -4.79
C THR A 351 -12.45 26.28 -3.48
N LEU A 352 -11.45 25.46 -3.11
CA LEU A 352 -10.67 25.68 -1.90
C LEU A 352 -9.89 27.01 -1.96
N GLY A 353 -9.26 27.30 -3.11
CA GLY A 353 -8.56 28.56 -3.33
C GLY A 353 -9.49 29.77 -3.23
N LEU A 354 -10.68 29.67 -3.82
CA LEU A 354 -11.69 30.74 -3.77
C LEU A 354 -12.25 30.94 -2.36
N THR A 355 -12.43 29.87 -1.57
CA THR A 355 -12.84 29.97 -0.16
C THR A 355 -11.75 30.62 0.69
N ILE A 356 -10.47 30.33 0.44
CA ILE A 356 -9.34 30.99 1.12
C ILE A 356 -9.27 32.48 0.75
N ILE A 357 -9.38 32.81 -0.54
CA ILE A 357 -9.41 34.20 -1.02
C ILE A 357 -10.59 34.96 -0.41
N SER A 358 -11.76 34.33 -0.36
CA SER A 358 -12.95 34.88 0.31
C SER A 358 -12.70 35.14 1.79
N LEU A 359 -12.01 34.25 2.51
CA LEU A 359 -11.68 34.45 3.93
C LEU A 359 -10.73 35.63 4.16
N ILE A 360 -9.71 35.78 3.32
CA ILE A 360 -8.79 36.93 3.36
C ILE A 360 -9.55 38.23 3.04
N GLU A 361 -10.42 38.20 2.04
CA GLU A 361 -11.26 39.33 1.65
C GLU A 361 -12.19 39.78 2.78
N ILE A 362 -12.86 38.84 3.45
CA ILE A 362 -13.72 39.11 4.61
C ILE A 362 -12.92 39.77 5.73
N PHE A 363 -11.71 39.28 6.01
CA PHE A 363 -10.84 39.86 7.03
C PHE A 363 -10.47 41.31 6.68
N LEU A 364 -10.08 41.58 5.43
CA LEU A 364 -9.77 42.94 4.97
C LEU A 364 -11.00 43.85 5.04
N GLN A 365 -12.17 43.36 4.66
CA GLN A 365 -13.42 44.13 4.75
C GLN A 365 -13.87 44.40 6.18
N LEU A 366 -13.67 43.46 7.10
CA LEU A 366 -13.91 43.68 8.52
C LEU A 366 -12.99 44.79 9.07
N CYS A 367 -11.71 44.79 8.69
CA CYS A 367 -10.79 45.87 9.06
C CYS A 367 -11.27 47.24 8.54
N ILE A 368 -11.64 47.34 7.26
CA ILE A 368 -12.17 48.58 6.67
C ILE A 368 -13.48 48.98 7.34
N PHE A 369 -14.36 48.03 7.62
CA PHE A 369 -15.61 48.23 8.33
C PHE A 369 -15.39 48.85 9.71
N PHE A 370 -14.46 48.31 10.51
CA PHE A 370 -14.13 48.86 11.82
C PHE A 370 -13.57 50.29 11.74
N LEU A 371 -12.73 50.57 10.74
CA LEU A 371 -12.21 51.92 10.50
C LEU A 371 -13.35 52.89 10.15
N GLU A 372 -14.29 52.48 9.31
CA GLU A 372 -15.47 53.29 8.97
C GLU A 372 -16.40 53.51 10.15
N VAL A 373 -16.69 52.48 10.94
CA VAL A 373 -17.49 52.61 12.17
C VAL A 373 -16.82 53.57 13.14
N ARG A 374 -15.49 53.47 13.32
CA ARG A 374 -14.74 54.39 14.17
C ARG A 374 -14.78 55.82 13.65
N PHE A 375 -14.61 56.01 12.34
CA PHE A 375 -14.69 57.33 11.71
C PHE A 375 -16.08 57.95 11.86
N ASN A 376 -17.14 57.18 11.59
CA ASN A 376 -18.52 57.63 11.76
C ASN A 376 -18.82 57.97 13.22
N ASN A 377 -18.32 57.19 14.18
CA ASN A 377 -18.45 57.50 15.60
C ASN A 377 -17.71 58.78 15.99
N LYS A 378 -16.51 59.02 15.43
CA LYS A 378 -15.76 60.26 15.65
C LYS A 378 -16.54 61.48 15.12
N MET A 379 -17.03 61.42 13.88
CA MET A 379 -17.84 62.48 13.28
C MET A 379 -19.12 62.74 14.09
N ARG A 380 -19.75 61.67 14.60
CA ARG A 380 -20.93 61.80 15.46
C ARG A 380 -20.60 62.48 16.80
N ASN A 381 -19.48 62.14 17.41
CA ASN A 381 -19.04 62.76 18.67
C ASN A 381 -18.67 64.24 18.46
N GLU A 382 -18.02 64.57 17.35
CA GLU A 382 -17.68 65.96 16.99
C GLU A 382 -18.94 66.79 16.72
N ALA A 383 -19.94 66.23 16.04
CA ALA A 383 -21.23 66.89 15.81
C ALA A 383 -22.04 67.14 17.10
N ILE A 384 -21.74 66.44 18.19
CA ILE A 384 -22.39 66.63 19.50
C ILE A 384 -21.66 67.70 20.33
N GLY A 385 -20.36 67.92 20.09
CA GLY A 385 -19.50 68.80 20.90
C GLY A 385 -19.52 70.28 20.53
N THR A 386 -19.96 70.65 19.33
CA THR A 386 -19.93 72.04 18.84
C THR A 386 -21.26 72.77 19.04
N SER A 387 -21.17 73.92 19.71
CA SER A 387 -22.29 74.67 20.31
C SER A 387 -23.25 75.32 19.29
N ASN A 388 -24.53 75.27 19.65
CA ASN A 388 -25.68 76.13 19.31
C ASN A 388 -26.17 76.35 17.87
N ASN A 389 -25.49 76.02 16.77
CA ASN A 389 -26.07 76.27 15.43
C ASN A 389 -25.73 75.31 14.28
N THR A 390 -24.98 74.22 14.50
CA THR A 390 -24.69 73.25 13.44
C THR A 390 -25.73 72.13 13.40
N LYS A 391 -26.32 71.88 12.21
CA LYS A 391 -27.29 70.79 11.93
C LYS A 391 -26.87 69.50 12.63
N LYS A 392 -27.64 69.09 13.64
CA LYS A 392 -27.44 67.87 14.41
C LYS A 392 -27.42 66.67 13.45
N TYR A 393 -26.35 65.87 13.51
CA TYR A 393 -26.28 64.62 12.75
C TYR A 393 -27.31 63.64 13.34
N GLU A 394 -28.54 63.66 12.81
CA GLU A 394 -29.54 62.66 13.15
C GLU A 394 -29.37 61.43 12.23
N PRO A 395 -29.24 60.22 12.80
CA PRO A 395 -29.30 59.01 11.97
C PRO A 395 -30.61 59.03 11.19
N LEU A 396 -30.55 58.70 9.89
CA LEU A 396 -31.76 58.62 9.08
C LEU A 396 -32.80 57.77 9.81
N SER A 397 -34.03 58.29 9.91
CA SER A 397 -35.14 57.52 10.44
C SER A 397 -35.25 56.20 9.66
N GLU A 398 -35.72 55.15 10.34
CA GLU A 398 -35.82 53.83 9.74
C GLU A 398 -36.64 53.85 8.44
N GLU A 399 -37.68 54.67 8.40
CA GLU A 399 -38.52 54.91 7.23
C GLU A 399 -37.75 55.49 6.03
N ARG A 400 -36.98 56.57 6.25
CA ARG A 400 -36.14 57.15 5.17
C ARG A 400 -35.09 56.16 4.70
N ARG A 401 -34.55 55.34 5.60
CA ARG A 401 -33.59 54.28 5.23
C ARG A 401 -34.22 53.22 4.33
N ARG A 402 -35.49 52.85 4.56
CA ARG A 402 -36.24 51.90 3.72
C ARG A 402 -36.49 52.49 2.33
N VAL A 403 -37.04 53.71 2.26
CA VAL A 403 -37.36 54.36 0.97
C VAL A 403 -36.11 54.62 0.15
N ARG A 404 -34.98 54.97 0.78
CA ARG A 404 -33.72 55.20 0.05
C ARG A 404 -33.14 53.92 -0.56
N ASN A 405 -33.24 52.80 0.16
CA ASN A 405 -32.50 51.59 -0.20
C ASN A 405 -33.34 50.51 -0.91
N PHE A 406 -34.68 50.49 -0.78
CA PHE A 406 -35.50 49.39 -1.32
C PHE A 406 -35.28 49.16 -2.82
N ARG A 407 -35.18 50.23 -3.63
CA ARG A 407 -34.99 50.12 -5.08
C ARG A 407 -33.68 49.42 -5.41
N ASN A 408 -32.60 49.82 -4.74
CA ASN A 408 -31.28 49.21 -4.95
C ASN A 408 -31.27 47.76 -4.47
N SER A 409 -31.88 47.47 -3.32
CA SER A 409 -31.99 46.11 -2.78
C SER A 409 -32.73 45.17 -3.73
N ALA A 410 -33.90 45.62 -4.24
CA ALA A 410 -34.73 44.84 -5.15
C ALA A 410 -34.02 44.58 -6.48
N ILE A 411 -33.40 45.60 -7.08
CA ILE A 411 -32.67 45.48 -8.34
C ILE A 411 -31.47 44.53 -8.18
N LEU A 412 -30.65 44.75 -7.16
CA LEU A 412 -29.42 43.98 -6.96
C LEU A 412 -29.72 42.51 -6.61
N SER A 413 -30.75 42.27 -5.81
CA SER A 413 -31.24 40.92 -5.52
C SER A 413 -31.75 40.22 -6.79
N SER A 414 -32.51 40.91 -7.62
CA SER A 414 -33.07 40.34 -8.86
C SER A 414 -31.96 39.99 -9.86
N LEU A 415 -30.99 40.89 -10.06
CA LEU A 415 -29.82 40.64 -10.88
C LEU A 415 -28.98 39.46 -10.35
N GLY A 416 -28.80 39.40 -9.02
CA GLY A 416 -28.10 38.28 -8.37
C GLY A 416 -28.77 36.93 -8.63
N ILE A 417 -30.10 36.84 -8.54
CA ILE A 417 -30.83 35.59 -8.84
C ILE A 417 -30.67 35.19 -10.31
N VAL A 418 -30.87 36.12 -11.24
CA VAL A 418 -30.77 35.82 -12.68
C VAL A 418 -29.38 35.31 -13.03
N LEU A 419 -28.34 35.99 -12.53
CA LEU A 419 -26.95 35.58 -12.73
C LEU A 419 -26.67 34.21 -12.09
N PHE A 420 -27.22 33.96 -10.90
CA PHE A 420 -27.06 32.70 -10.19
C PHE A 420 -27.65 31.53 -10.97
N ILE A 421 -28.91 31.65 -11.41
CA ILE A 421 -29.59 30.62 -12.21
C ILE A 421 -28.83 30.37 -13.52
N MET A 422 -28.38 31.43 -14.20
CA MET A 422 -27.61 31.33 -15.43
C MET A 422 -26.31 30.54 -15.23
N ILE A 423 -25.52 30.87 -14.20
CA ILE A 423 -24.24 30.20 -13.95
C ILE A 423 -24.45 28.74 -13.52
N ILE A 424 -25.45 28.47 -12.66
CA ILE A 424 -25.79 27.10 -12.26
C ILE A 424 -26.22 26.26 -13.46
N ALA A 425 -27.04 26.80 -14.37
CA ALA A 425 -27.44 26.11 -15.59
C ALA A 425 -26.23 25.79 -16.49
N ILE A 426 -25.37 26.78 -16.74
CA ILE A 426 -24.16 26.61 -17.56
C ILE A 426 -23.22 25.58 -16.93
N GLY A 427 -22.95 25.66 -15.62
CA GLY A 427 -22.03 24.73 -14.98
C GLY A 427 -22.60 23.31 -14.83
N ASN A 428 -23.92 23.14 -14.74
CA ASN A 428 -24.53 21.80 -14.76
C ASN A 428 -24.34 21.10 -16.12
N GLU A 429 -24.38 21.86 -17.22
CA GLU A 429 -24.14 21.35 -18.58
C GLU A 429 -22.65 21.14 -18.87
N LYS A 430 -21.79 22.08 -18.43
CA LYS A 430 -20.35 22.08 -18.78
C LYS A 430 -19.47 21.26 -17.87
N LEU A 431 -19.91 20.95 -16.65
CA LEU A 431 -19.15 20.12 -15.72
C LEU A 431 -19.67 18.69 -15.80
N ASP A 432 -18.77 17.74 -16.05
CA ASP A 432 -19.09 16.32 -16.03
C ASP A 432 -19.79 15.95 -14.71
N GLY A 433 -20.71 14.98 -14.80
CA GLY A 433 -21.34 14.41 -13.61
C GLY A 433 -20.30 13.83 -12.65
N ARG A 434 -20.69 13.66 -11.38
CA ARG A 434 -19.85 12.95 -10.44
C ARG A 434 -19.68 11.50 -10.92
N SER A 435 -18.47 11.15 -11.35
CA SER A 435 -18.08 9.78 -11.69
C SER A 435 -17.20 9.22 -10.58
N CYS A 436 -17.46 7.98 -10.17
CA CYS A 436 -16.59 7.26 -9.25
C CYS A 436 -15.47 6.55 -10.01
N SER A 437 -14.32 6.36 -9.36
CA SER A 437 -13.25 5.51 -9.85
C SER A 437 -13.71 4.04 -10.02
N PHE A 438 -12.97 3.25 -10.80
CA PHE A 438 -13.25 1.82 -11.02
C PHE A 438 -13.46 1.06 -9.69
N GLY A 439 -14.41 0.13 -9.67
CA GLY A 439 -14.79 -0.65 -8.49
C GLY A 439 -15.67 0.08 -7.48
N ARG A 440 -16.21 1.26 -7.82
CA ARG A 440 -17.09 2.06 -6.95
C ARG A 440 -18.33 2.56 -7.68
N VAL A 441 -19.45 2.65 -6.97
CA VAL A 441 -20.72 3.23 -7.44
C VAL A 441 -21.07 4.47 -6.62
N LEU A 442 -21.78 5.42 -7.25
CA LEU A 442 -22.30 6.60 -6.59
C LEU A 442 -23.59 6.28 -5.81
N GLU A 443 -23.50 6.21 -4.48
CA GLU A 443 -24.67 6.02 -3.60
C GLU A 443 -24.77 7.18 -2.61
N GLY A 444 -25.92 7.87 -2.59
CA GLY A 444 -26.16 8.96 -1.63
C GLY A 444 -25.17 10.13 -1.72
N GLY A 445 -24.53 10.32 -2.88
CA GLY A 445 -23.53 11.37 -3.12
C GLY A 445 -22.08 11.00 -2.77
N VAL A 446 -21.84 9.74 -2.42
CA VAL A 446 -20.53 9.19 -2.02
C VAL A 446 -20.20 8.02 -2.94
N CYS A 447 -18.92 7.83 -3.25
CA CYS A 447 -18.49 6.64 -3.97
C CYS A 447 -18.29 5.49 -2.98
N VAL A 448 -19.14 4.48 -3.08
CA VAL A 448 -19.07 3.26 -2.27
C VAL A 448 -18.51 2.12 -3.10
N GLU A 449 -17.71 1.26 -2.49
CA GLU A 449 -17.16 0.08 -3.16
C GLU A 449 -18.28 -0.91 -3.52
N CYS A 450 -18.14 -1.59 -4.65
CA CYS A 450 -19.07 -2.64 -5.07
C CYS A 450 -19.20 -3.71 -3.97
N SER A 451 -20.40 -4.28 -3.77
CA SER A 451 -20.59 -5.31 -2.74
C SER A 451 -19.91 -6.62 -3.12
N ASP A 452 -19.74 -6.87 -4.41
CA ASP A 452 -19.07 -8.05 -4.94
C ASP A 452 -17.57 -7.79 -5.09
N GLN A 453 -16.78 -8.57 -4.35
CA GLN A 453 -15.31 -8.49 -4.35
C GLN A 453 -14.68 -8.85 -5.71
N TYR A 454 -15.39 -9.58 -6.57
CA TYR A 454 -14.94 -9.96 -7.90
C TYR A 454 -15.43 -9.00 -8.98
N CYS A 455 -16.15 -7.95 -8.60
CA CYS A 455 -16.64 -6.94 -9.52
C CYS A 455 -15.58 -5.87 -9.78
N LEU A 456 -15.21 -5.69 -11.05
CA LEU A 456 -14.32 -4.62 -11.49
C LEU A 456 -15.06 -3.29 -11.62
N GLN A 457 -16.32 -3.31 -12.02
CA GLN A 457 -17.16 -2.12 -12.17
C GLN A 457 -18.62 -2.49 -11.93
N CYS A 458 -19.23 -1.88 -10.92
CA CYS A 458 -20.66 -2.02 -10.63
C CYS A 458 -21.48 -0.88 -11.25
N SER A 459 -22.73 -1.20 -11.54
CA SER A 459 -23.70 -0.31 -12.19
C SER A 459 -24.40 0.59 -11.18
N GLN A 460 -25.58 1.12 -11.52
CA GLN A 460 -26.43 2.01 -10.70
C GLN A 460 -26.70 1.51 -9.27
N ALA A 461 -26.50 0.22 -8.98
CA ALA A 461 -26.63 -0.37 -7.66
C ALA A 461 -25.33 -1.09 -7.25
N LYS A 462 -24.99 -0.99 -5.96
CA LYS A 462 -23.79 -1.59 -5.38
C LYS A 462 -23.70 -3.12 -5.55
N ASP A 463 -24.84 -3.77 -5.70
CA ASP A 463 -24.95 -5.24 -5.80
C ASP A 463 -25.01 -5.75 -7.25
N GLN A 464 -24.97 -4.85 -8.24
CA GLN A 464 -25.04 -5.19 -9.66
C GLN A 464 -23.71 -4.87 -10.35
N CYS A 465 -23.07 -5.88 -10.92
CA CYS A 465 -21.82 -5.76 -11.64
C CYS A 465 -22.04 -5.64 -13.16
N ASP A 466 -21.32 -4.73 -13.81
CA ASP A 466 -21.26 -4.61 -15.26
C ASP A 466 -20.04 -5.36 -15.84
N TYR A 467 -18.92 -5.37 -15.10
CA TYR A 467 -17.67 -6.01 -15.52
C TYR A 467 -16.99 -6.73 -14.35
N CYS A 468 -16.64 -8.00 -14.54
CA CYS A 468 -15.95 -8.82 -13.54
C CYS A 468 -14.44 -8.78 -13.70
N MET A 469 -13.72 -9.02 -12.59
CA MET A 469 -12.27 -9.21 -12.60
C MET A 469 -11.88 -10.47 -13.39
N GLN A 470 -10.65 -10.50 -13.92
CA GLN A 470 -10.12 -11.66 -14.65
C GLN A 470 -10.24 -12.96 -13.82
N GLY A 471 -10.68 -14.05 -14.46
CA GLY A 471 -10.98 -15.32 -13.78
C GLY A 471 -12.40 -15.43 -13.24
N ASN A 472 -13.25 -14.42 -13.49
CA ASN A 472 -14.67 -14.43 -13.16
C ASN A 472 -15.51 -14.07 -14.39
N TYR A 473 -16.79 -14.47 -14.38
CA TYR A 473 -17.78 -14.11 -15.39
C TYR A 473 -19.02 -13.48 -14.76
N LEU A 474 -19.71 -12.64 -15.54
CA LEU A 474 -20.94 -12.00 -15.10
C LEU A 474 -22.11 -12.96 -15.28
N ASP A 475 -22.76 -13.33 -14.18
CA ASP A 475 -24.02 -14.05 -14.21
C ASP A 475 -25.15 -13.11 -14.67
N VAL A 476 -25.78 -13.43 -15.79
CA VAL A 476 -26.74 -12.55 -16.47
C VAL A 476 -28.01 -12.33 -15.63
N GLU A 477 -28.42 -13.32 -14.84
CA GLU A 477 -29.65 -13.30 -14.05
C GLU A 477 -29.47 -12.51 -12.76
N THR A 478 -28.37 -12.77 -12.04
CA THR A 478 -28.09 -12.14 -10.74
C THR A 478 -27.33 -10.83 -10.85
N LYS A 479 -26.70 -10.56 -12.00
CA LYS A 479 -25.73 -9.46 -12.19
C LYS A 479 -24.57 -9.51 -11.19
N GLN A 480 -24.20 -10.68 -10.72
CA GLN A 480 -23.06 -10.89 -9.83
C GLN A 480 -21.93 -11.63 -10.56
N CYS A 481 -20.71 -11.42 -10.12
CA CYS A 481 -19.54 -12.10 -10.65
C CYS A 481 -19.36 -13.46 -9.98
N LYS A 482 -19.24 -14.49 -10.81
CA LYS A 482 -18.93 -15.87 -10.37
C LYS A 482 -17.55 -16.26 -10.87
N MET A 483 -16.81 -17.00 -10.05
CA MET A 483 -15.52 -17.54 -10.47
C MET A 483 -15.71 -18.53 -11.62
N CYS A 484 -14.82 -18.47 -12.62
CA CYS A 484 -14.84 -19.38 -13.77
C CYS A 484 -14.77 -20.86 -13.35
N ASP A 485 -13.98 -21.14 -12.32
CA ASP A 485 -13.91 -22.43 -11.67
C ASP A 485 -13.70 -22.25 -10.16
N ALA A 486 -14.16 -23.22 -9.37
CA ALA A 486 -14.00 -23.17 -7.90
C ALA A 486 -12.54 -23.26 -7.44
N GLN A 487 -11.65 -23.73 -8.33
CA GLN A 487 -10.24 -24.02 -8.02
C GLN A 487 -9.27 -22.92 -8.47
N GLY A 488 -9.71 -21.93 -9.26
CA GLY A 488 -8.87 -20.85 -9.78
C GLY A 488 -7.86 -21.27 -10.85
N ILE A 489 -8.06 -22.42 -11.49
CA ILE A 489 -7.20 -22.94 -12.57
C ILE A 489 -7.58 -22.30 -13.90
N CYS A 490 -8.85 -21.90 -14.05
CA CYS A 490 -9.32 -21.20 -15.22
C CYS A 490 -8.95 -19.70 -15.17
N ARG A 491 -8.09 -19.26 -16.09
CA ARG A 491 -7.65 -17.86 -16.19
C ARG A 491 -8.68 -16.96 -16.86
N SER A 492 -9.42 -17.47 -17.83
CA SER A 492 -10.55 -16.75 -18.44
C SER A 492 -11.62 -17.74 -18.89
N CYS A 493 -12.89 -17.36 -18.72
CA CYS A 493 -14.04 -18.12 -19.17
C CYS A 493 -14.99 -17.26 -20.02
N GLY A 494 -15.91 -17.93 -20.73
CA GLY A 494 -17.03 -17.30 -21.41
C GLY A 494 -18.12 -16.83 -20.44
N TYR A 495 -19.19 -16.23 -20.99
CA TYR A 495 -20.34 -15.75 -20.22
C TYR A 495 -21.14 -16.88 -19.54
N ASP A 496 -20.96 -18.11 -19.99
CA ASP A 496 -21.56 -19.33 -19.43
C ASP A 496 -20.66 -20.01 -18.37
N GLY A 497 -19.50 -19.42 -18.05
CA GLY A 497 -18.51 -20.00 -17.15
C GLY A 497 -17.59 -21.04 -17.80
N THR A 498 -17.75 -21.35 -19.10
CA THR A 498 -16.87 -22.32 -19.77
C THR A 498 -15.45 -21.77 -19.92
N CYS A 499 -14.44 -22.54 -19.51
CA CYS A 499 -13.07 -22.05 -19.52
C CYS A 499 -12.51 -21.95 -20.94
N THR A 500 -12.02 -20.76 -21.29
CA THR A 500 -11.40 -20.46 -22.60
C THR A 500 -9.87 -20.43 -22.53
N LYS A 501 -9.29 -20.13 -21.36
CA LYS A 501 -7.84 -20.19 -21.12
C LYS A 501 -7.55 -20.65 -19.71
N CYS A 502 -6.64 -21.62 -19.58
CA CYS A 502 -6.14 -22.11 -18.30
C CYS A 502 -4.84 -21.41 -17.88
N ILE A 503 -4.47 -21.54 -16.61
CA ILE A 503 -3.12 -21.21 -16.15
C ILE A 503 -2.07 -22.17 -16.77
N SER A 504 -0.80 -21.77 -16.77
CA SER A 504 0.31 -22.59 -17.29
C SER A 504 0.37 -23.97 -16.62
N GLY A 505 0.65 -25.01 -17.39
CA GLY A 505 0.64 -26.41 -16.93
C GLY A 505 -0.74 -27.09 -17.02
N TYR A 506 -1.77 -26.35 -17.45
CA TYR A 506 -3.11 -26.87 -17.71
C TYR A 506 -3.55 -26.55 -19.13
N ARG A 507 -4.44 -27.37 -19.67
CA ARG A 507 -5.07 -27.24 -20.99
C ARG A 507 -6.58 -27.20 -20.89
N VAL A 508 -7.21 -26.51 -21.83
CA VAL A 508 -8.67 -26.55 -21.98
C VAL A 508 -9.06 -27.87 -22.65
N HIS A 509 -9.93 -28.64 -22.01
CA HIS A 509 -10.56 -29.82 -22.59
C HIS A 509 -12.03 -29.87 -22.15
N LYS A 510 -12.96 -29.95 -23.12
CA LYS A 510 -14.41 -29.96 -22.88
C LYS A 510 -14.90 -28.83 -21.95
N GLY A 511 -14.35 -27.62 -22.10
CA GLY A 511 -14.73 -26.45 -21.30
C GLY A 511 -14.14 -26.40 -19.87
N GLY A 512 -13.34 -27.39 -19.46
CA GLY A 512 -12.62 -27.40 -18.18
C GLY A 512 -11.10 -27.37 -18.35
N CYS A 513 -10.37 -27.08 -17.27
CA CYS A 513 -8.91 -27.10 -17.24
C CYS A 513 -8.37 -28.43 -16.70
N PHE A 514 -7.53 -29.10 -17.48
CA PHE A 514 -6.89 -30.37 -17.10
C PHE A 514 -5.38 -30.24 -17.10
N THR A 515 -4.72 -30.88 -16.15
CA THR A 515 -3.25 -30.83 -16.06
C THR A 515 -2.60 -31.49 -17.28
N CYS A 516 -1.52 -30.88 -17.78
CA CYS A 516 -0.70 -31.47 -18.85
C CYS A 516 0.06 -32.72 -18.37
N SER A 517 0.20 -32.94 -17.05
CA SER A 517 0.92 -34.09 -16.48
C SER A 517 0.21 -35.43 -16.66
N ALA A 518 -1.06 -35.43 -17.08
CA ALA A 518 -1.77 -36.65 -17.46
C ALA A 518 -1.11 -37.35 -18.67
N THR A 519 -0.33 -36.61 -19.47
CA THR A 519 0.54 -37.17 -20.51
C THR A 519 1.96 -37.27 -19.94
N GLU A 520 2.49 -38.49 -19.82
CA GLU A 520 3.81 -38.74 -19.25
C GLU A 520 4.88 -37.87 -19.94
N GLY A 521 5.66 -37.15 -19.13
CA GLY A 521 6.77 -36.33 -19.63
C GLY A 521 6.39 -34.99 -20.28
N CYS A 522 5.11 -34.58 -20.31
CA CYS A 522 4.71 -33.30 -20.90
C CYS A 522 4.70 -32.13 -19.89
N ALA A 523 5.40 -31.04 -20.19
CA ALA A 523 5.48 -29.81 -19.38
C ALA A 523 4.42 -28.78 -19.81
N ALA A 524 4.19 -28.63 -21.12
CA ALA A 524 3.20 -27.73 -21.70
C ALA A 524 2.53 -28.38 -22.91
N CYS A 525 1.21 -28.21 -23.04
CA CYS A 525 0.40 -28.91 -24.02
C CYS A 525 -0.64 -28.00 -24.69
N SER A 526 -1.04 -28.34 -25.92
CA SER A 526 -2.12 -27.70 -26.67
C SER A 526 -3.11 -28.76 -27.11
N GLY A 527 -4.30 -28.80 -26.50
CA GLY A 527 -5.24 -29.88 -26.75
C GLY A 527 -4.64 -31.23 -26.33
N THR A 528 -4.56 -32.21 -27.22
CA THR A 528 -3.93 -33.53 -26.94
C THR A 528 -2.43 -33.57 -27.21
N GLU A 529 -1.87 -32.54 -27.84
CA GLU A 529 -0.48 -32.51 -28.26
C GLU A 529 0.41 -31.88 -27.19
N CYS A 530 1.59 -32.46 -26.97
CA CYS A 530 2.60 -31.83 -26.14
C CYS A 530 3.40 -30.80 -26.95
N LEU A 531 3.57 -29.61 -26.40
CA LEU A 531 4.38 -28.54 -26.99
C LEU A 531 5.79 -28.50 -26.40
N VAL A 532 5.91 -28.81 -25.10
CA VAL A 532 7.19 -28.77 -24.37
C VAL A 532 7.24 -29.97 -23.44
N CYS A 533 8.32 -30.76 -23.54
CA CYS A 533 8.55 -31.90 -22.66
C CYS A 533 9.31 -31.50 -21.39
N ASN A 534 9.10 -32.24 -20.32
CA ASN A 534 9.88 -32.16 -19.09
C ASN A 534 11.35 -32.55 -19.37
N GLU A 535 12.26 -32.13 -18.50
CA GLU A 535 13.66 -32.56 -18.58
C GLU A 535 13.77 -34.09 -18.52
N GLY A 536 14.67 -34.67 -19.32
CA GLY A 536 14.77 -36.12 -19.50
C GLY A 536 13.85 -36.70 -20.58
N TYR A 537 13.05 -35.88 -21.25
CA TYR A 537 12.20 -36.28 -22.37
C TYR A 537 12.48 -35.41 -23.60
N TYR A 538 12.30 -35.97 -24.80
CA TYR A 538 12.28 -35.21 -26.05
C TYR A 538 10.89 -35.28 -26.68
N LEU A 539 10.54 -34.23 -27.43
CA LEU A 539 9.29 -34.16 -28.16
C LEU A 539 9.44 -34.89 -29.49
N ASP A 540 8.74 -36.01 -29.67
CA ASP A 540 8.71 -36.70 -30.95
C ASP A 540 7.87 -35.88 -31.96
N PRO A 541 8.48 -35.36 -33.04
CA PRO A 541 7.79 -34.48 -33.97
C PRO A 541 6.64 -35.18 -34.71
N GLU A 542 6.66 -36.52 -34.82
CA GLU A 542 5.66 -37.33 -35.52
C GLU A 542 4.42 -37.56 -34.67
N THR A 543 4.60 -37.93 -33.39
CA THR A 543 3.50 -38.29 -32.48
C THR A 543 3.06 -37.15 -31.57
N LYS A 544 3.79 -36.03 -31.57
CA LYS A 544 3.60 -34.88 -30.64
C LYS A 544 3.56 -35.32 -29.16
N SER A 545 4.26 -36.40 -28.85
CA SER A 545 4.33 -36.99 -27.51
C SER A 545 5.75 -36.94 -26.97
N CYS A 546 5.88 -36.89 -25.65
CA CYS A 546 7.18 -36.85 -24.98
C CYS A 546 7.70 -38.27 -24.76
N VAL A 547 8.91 -38.55 -25.24
CA VAL A 547 9.55 -39.85 -25.08
C VAL A 547 10.80 -39.69 -24.23
N LYS A 548 10.99 -40.59 -23.27
CA LYS A 548 12.06 -40.51 -22.28
C LYS A 548 13.43 -40.76 -22.93
N CYS A 549 14.40 -39.88 -22.72
CA CYS A 549 15.73 -39.99 -23.31
C CYS A 549 16.46 -41.27 -22.90
N SER A 550 16.29 -41.71 -21.64
CA SER A 550 16.93 -42.92 -21.12
C SER A 550 16.46 -44.22 -21.79
N THR A 551 15.28 -44.23 -22.44
CA THR A 551 14.79 -45.41 -23.17
C THR A 551 15.39 -45.49 -24.58
N LEU A 552 15.75 -44.35 -25.17
CA LEU A 552 16.44 -44.30 -26.47
C LEU A 552 17.94 -44.54 -26.31
N HIS A 553 18.55 -43.89 -25.33
CA HIS A 553 19.98 -43.92 -25.06
C HIS A 553 20.20 -44.23 -23.57
N PRO A 554 20.76 -45.39 -23.21
CA PRO A 554 21.08 -45.71 -21.82
C PRO A 554 21.91 -44.59 -21.18
N TYR A 555 21.58 -44.22 -19.94
CA TYR A 555 22.24 -43.16 -19.17
C TYR A 555 22.10 -41.74 -19.75
N CYS A 556 21.25 -41.51 -20.75
CA CYS A 556 21.01 -40.17 -21.27
C CYS A 556 19.99 -39.39 -20.42
N THR A 557 20.40 -38.22 -19.92
CA THR A 557 19.57 -37.30 -19.13
C THR A 557 18.92 -36.21 -19.97
N LYS A 558 19.44 -35.95 -21.18
CA LYS A 558 18.84 -35.00 -22.14
C LYS A 558 19.20 -35.39 -23.57
N CYS A 559 18.23 -35.38 -24.48
CA CYS A 559 18.38 -35.74 -25.89
C CYS A 559 17.64 -34.73 -26.77
N ASN A 560 18.07 -34.54 -28.03
CA ASN A 560 17.39 -33.66 -28.99
C ASN A 560 16.46 -34.44 -29.93
N ASP A 561 16.80 -35.69 -30.24
CA ASP A 561 16.13 -36.55 -31.20
C ASP A 561 16.31 -38.03 -30.84
N LYS A 562 15.85 -38.92 -31.73
CA LYS A 562 15.92 -40.38 -31.58
C LYS A 562 17.36 -40.95 -31.63
N GLN A 563 18.34 -40.18 -32.07
CA GLN A 563 19.69 -40.63 -32.40
C GLN A 563 20.79 -40.03 -31.51
N GLN A 564 20.58 -38.83 -30.96
CA GLN A 564 21.62 -38.11 -30.23
C GLN A 564 21.21 -37.74 -28.80
N CYS A 565 22.05 -38.18 -27.87
CA CYS A 565 22.08 -37.67 -26.51
C CYS A 565 22.87 -36.35 -26.45
N LEU A 566 22.39 -35.40 -25.66
CA LEU A 566 23.05 -34.14 -25.36
C LEU A 566 23.79 -34.18 -24.03
N ASN A 567 23.18 -34.77 -23.00
CA ASN A 567 23.77 -34.88 -21.67
C ASN A 567 23.63 -36.30 -21.15
N CYS A 568 24.74 -36.84 -20.63
CA CYS A 568 24.76 -38.13 -19.96
C CYS A 568 24.56 -37.97 -18.45
N LEU A 569 24.27 -39.08 -17.77
CA LEU A 569 24.20 -39.13 -16.32
C LEU A 569 25.59 -38.87 -15.75
N ASP A 570 25.72 -37.72 -15.08
CA ASP A 570 27.00 -37.25 -14.55
C ASP A 570 27.62 -38.28 -13.61
N GLY A 571 28.95 -38.40 -13.70
CA GLY A 571 29.71 -39.37 -12.93
C GLY A 571 29.71 -40.80 -13.49
N VAL A 572 28.66 -41.21 -14.20
CA VAL A 572 28.45 -42.60 -14.67
C VAL A 572 28.85 -42.79 -16.12
N ALA A 573 28.49 -41.85 -16.99
CA ALA A 573 28.76 -41.93 -18.42
C ALA A 573 29.20 -40.56 -18.98
N ASN A 574 30.12 -40.59 -19.94
CA ASN A 574 30.59 -39.43 -20.69
C ASN A 574 29.94 -39.41 -22.07
N LEU A 575 29.64 -38.21 -22.57
CA LEU A 575 29.12 -38.04 -23.92
C LEU A 575 30.23 -38.24 -24.95
N ALA A 576 30.05 -39.18 -25.87
CA ALA A 576 30.93 -39.41 -27.01
C ALA A 576 30.11 -39.74 -28.26
N ASN A 577 30.31 -38.96 -29.33
CA ASN A 577 29.63 -39.11 -30.63
C ASN A 577 28.09 -39.19 -30.52
N GLY A 578 27.48 -38.38 -29.64
CA GLY A 578 26.03 -38.38 -29.43
C GLY A 578 25.50 -39.56 -28.62
N THR A 579 26.37 -40.40 -28.06
CA THR A 579 26.00 -41.54 -27.19
C THR A 579 26.68 -41.44 -25.83
N CYS A 580 26.09 -42.06 -24.81
CA CYS A 580 26.67 -42.10 -23.47
C CYS A 580 27.51 -43.36 -23.31
N LEU A 581 28.83 -43.19 -23.21
CA LEU A 581 29.79 -44.26 -22.93
C LEU A 581 30.17 -44.24 -21.45
N CYS A 582 30.44 -45.41 -20.86
CA CYS A 582 30.77 -45.50 -19.44
C CYS A 582 32.00 -44.66 -19.08
N ASN A 583 31.94 -44.02 -17.91
CA ASN A 583 33.02 -43.17 -17.44
C ASN A 583 34.09 -44.00 -16.71
N ASP A 584 35.06 -44.49 -17.49
CA ASP A 584 36.17 -45.31 -16.98
C ASP A 584 37.03 -44.57 -15.94
N ILE A 585 37.14 -43.24 -16.03
CA ILE A 585 37.88 -42.40 -15.06
C ILE A 585 37.22 -42.49 -13.67
N ASN A 586 35.89 -42.53 -13.64
CA ASN A 586 35.11 -42.73 -12.42
C ASN A 586 34.93 -44.21 -12.05
N GLY A 587 35.65 -45.11 -12.72
CA GLY A 587 35.73 -46.53 -12.39
C GLY A 587 34.57 -47.39 -12.86
N TRP A 588 33.66 -46.82 -13.65
CA TRP A 588 32.59 -47.56 -14.35
C TRP A 588 33.16 -48.29 -15.54
N SER A 589 32.62 -49.46 -15.88
CA SER A 589 32.98 -50.17 -17.11
C SER A 589 31.78 -50.87 -17.72
N ILE A 590 31.87 -51.20 -19.00
CA ILE A 590 30.81 -51.92 -19.71
C ILE A 590 30.71 -53.34 -19.16
N SER A 591 29.50 -53.77 -18.80
CA SER A 591 29.24 -55.13 -18.36
C SER A 591 29.31 -56.11 -19.54
N ASN A 592 30.20 -57.11 -19.47
CA ASN A 592 30.35 -58.12 -20.54
C ASN A 592 29.17 -59.10 -20.64
N THR A 593 28.18 -59.01 -19.75
CA THR A 593 27.06 -59.98 -19.67
C THR A 593 25.85 -59.61 -20.51
N SER A 594 25.86 -58.47 -21.21
CA SER A 594 24.71 -58.01 -22.01
C SER A 594 24.92 -58.21 -23.51
N THR A 595 23.87 -58.69 -24.18
CA THR A 595 23.74 -58.71 -25.64
C THR A 595 24.18 -57.37 -26.26
N PRO A 596 24.76 -57.37 -27.48
CA PRO A 596 25.40 -56.20 -28.10
C PRO A 596 24.50 -54.96 -28.26
N THR A 597 23.19 -55.07 -28.03
CA THR A 597 22.20 -53.99 -28.18
C THR A 597 21.93 -53.18 -26.90
N LYS A 598 22.47 -53.56 -25.73
CA LYS A 598 22.23 -52.81 -24.48
C LYS A 598 23.47 -52.78 -23.59
N GLN A 599 24.45 -51.96 -23.95
CA GLN A 599 25.63 -51.72 -23.12
C GLN A 599 25.20 -51.03 -21.81
N MET A 600 25.35 -51.74 -20.69
CA MET A 600 25.11 -51.21 -19.36
C MET A 600 26.44 -50.96 -18.65
N CYS A 601 26.60 -49.77 -18.09
CA CYS A 601 27.69 -49.44 -17.18
C CYS A 601 27.47 -50.13 -15.84
N SER A 602 28.41 -50.99 -15.47
CA SER A 602 28.44 -51.68 -14.19
C SER A 602 29.64 -51.22 -13.36
N CYS A 603 29.43 -51.09 -12.06
CA CYS A 603 30.51 -50.97 -11.10
C CYS A 603 31.01 -52.39 -10.77
N ASN A 604 32.21 -52.74 -11.23
CA ASN A 604 32.74 -54.11 -11.15
C ASN A 604 32.77 -54.68 -9.73
N ASP A 605 32.83 -56.02 -9.63
CA ASP A 605 32.94 -56.75 -8.37
C ASP A 605 34.09 -56.21 -7.50
N GLY A 606 33.80 -55.98 -6.22
CA GLY A 606 34.76 -55.41 -5.25
C GLY A 606 34.83 -53.88 -5.23
N LYS A 607 34.06 -53.17 -6.08
CA LYS A 607 33.89 -51.72 -6.01
C LYS A 607 32.48 -51.34 -5.53
N PHE A 608 32.37 -50.11 -5.04
CA PHE A 608 31.13 -49.53 -4.52
C PHE A 608 30.87 -48.16 -5.15
N VAL A 609 29.61 -47.88 -5.46
CA VAL A 609 29.16 -46.60 -6.01
C VAL A 609 28.97 -45.60 -4.87
N ASP A 610 29.69 -44.50 -4.92
CA ASP A 610 29.55 -43.41 -3.96
C ASP A 610 28.79 -42.25 -4.60
N THR A 611 27.53 -42.10 -4.21
CA THR A 611 26.67 -41.02 -4.68
C THR A 611 27.06 -39.67 -4.06
N THR A 612 27.82 -39.66 -2.97
CA THR A 612 28.30 -38.43 -2.31
C THR A 612 29.51 -37.83 -3.05
N LEU A 613 30.22 -38.64 -3.83
CA LEU A 613 31.36 -38.25 -4.64
C LEU A 613 31.04 -38.25 -6.14
N GLY A 614 29.84 -37.81 -6.51
CA GLY A 614 29.43 -37.66 -7.91
C GLY A 614 29.32 -39.01 -8.64
N MET A 615 28.63 -39.98 -8.03
CA MET A 615 28.36 -41.30 -8.63
C MET A 615 29.63 -42.07 -9.01
N ARG A 616 30.70 -41.95 -8.23
CA ARG A 616 31.99 -42.61 -8.53
C ARG A 616 31.99 -44.06 -8.08
N CYS A 617 32.42 -44.96 -8.96
CA CYS A 617 32.67 -46.37 -8.65
C CYS A 617 34.12 -46.57 -8.17
N ALA A 618 34.31 -46.82 -6.87
CA ALA A 618 35.64 -46.92 -6.28
C ALA A 618 35.81 -48.19 -5.43
N ALA A 619 37.05 -48.66 -5.32
CA ALA A 619 37.38 -49.80 -4.45
C ALA A 619 37.23 -49.41 -2.97
N CYS A 620 37.12 -50.41 -2.09
CA CYS A 620 37.02 -50.22 -0.63
C CYS A 620 38.09 -49.26 -0.08
N SER A 621 39.35 -49.47 -0.45
CA SER A 621 40.50 -48.67 0.00
C SER A 621 40.46 -47.21 -0.43
N GLN A 622 39.72 -46.89 -1.50
CA GLN A 622 39.52 -45.53 -1.97
C GLN A 622 38.39 -44.82 -1.23
N HIS A 623 37.43 -45.57 -0.70
CA HIS A 623 36.35 -45.05 0.13
C HIS A 623 36.78 -44.87 1.58
N ILE A 624 37.43 -45.88 2.15
CA ILE A 624 37.95 -45.89 3.52
C ILE A 624 39.46 -46.06 3.40
N VAL A 625 40.21 -44.97 3.60
CA VAL A 625 41.66 -44.96 3.38
C VAL A 625 42.32 -46.04 4.22
N GLY A 626 43.07 -46.92 3.56
CA GLY A 626 43.80 -48.01 4.21
C GLY A 626 42.99 -49.25 4.57
N CYS A 627 41.69 -49.31 4.26
CA CYS A 627 40.86 -50.49 4.43
C CYS A 627 41.04 -51.48 3.26
N GLU A 628 41.16 -52.77 3.57
CA GLU A 628 41.40 -53.81 2.56
C GLU A 628 40.10 -54.45 2.06
N ASP A 629 39.13 -54.67 2.97
CA ASP A 629 37.83 -55.25 2.64
C ASP A 629 36.69 -54.45 3.27
N CYS A 630 35.65 -54.18 2.48
CA CYS A 630 34.48 -53.40 2.88
C CYS A 630 33.21 -54.23 2.72
N GLN A 631 32.30 -54.05 3.67
CA GLN A 631 30.96 -54.64 3.61
C GLN A 631 29.92 -53.53 3.47
N SER A 632 29.01 -53.69 2.51
CA SER A 632 27.83 -52.83 2.38
C SER A 632 26.74 -53.23 3.38
N ILE A 633 26.16 -52.24 4.06
CA ILE A 633 25.20 -52.42 5.16
C ILE A 633 24.14 -51.31 5.16
N THR A 634 22.94 -51.62 5.65
CA THR A 634 21.76 -50.73 5.58
C THR A 634 21.64 -49.79 6.77
N SER A 635 22.16 -50.16 7.94
CA SER A 635 22.06 -49.37 9.16
C SER A 635 23.32 -48.55 9.44
N TYR A 636 23.14 -47.28 9.77
CA TYR A 636 24.20 -46.43 10.30
C TYR A 636 24.65 -46.91 11.69
N ILE A 637 25.96 -47.07 11.86
CA ILE A 637 26.62 -47.23 13.16
C ILE A 637 27.84 -46.30 13.13
N TYR A 638 28.23 -45.78 14.28
CA TYR A 638 29.42 -44.95 14.42
C TYR A 638 30.65 -45.63 13.79
N GLY A 639 31.40 -44.87 12.97
CA GLY A 639 32.52 -45.39 12.16
C GLY A 639 32.17 -45.88 10.75
N HIS A 640 30.90 -45.96 10.36
CA HIS A 640 30.53 -46.30 8.98
C HIS A 640 30.62 -45.09 8.03
N LYS A 641 31.06 -45.33 6.79
CA LYS A 641 31.07 -44.31 5.73
C LYS A 641 29.76 -44.38 4.95
N TYR A 642 29.05 -43.27 4.87
CA TYR A 642 27.87 -43.15 4.02
C TYR A 642 28.31 -42.99 2.57
N ILE A 643 27.79 -43.84 1.68
CA ILE A 643 28.05 -43.79 0.23
C ILE A 643 26.76 -43.61 -0.58
N GLY A 644 25.60 -43.61 0.08
CA GLY A 644 24.28 -43.49 -0.53
C GLY A 644 23.79 -44.75 -1.24
N THR A 645 22.54 -44.68 -1.71
CA THR A 645 21.86 -45.75 -2.45
C THR A 645 21.65 -45.33 -3.90
N THR A 646 21.65 -46.27 -4.83
CA THR A 646 21.45 -45.99 -6.25
C THR A 646 20.76 -47.14 -6.96
N ASP A 647 19.85 -46.80 -7.89
CA ASP A 647 19.18 -47.77 -8.76
C ASP A 647 20.16 -48.46 -9.72
N LEU A 648 21.36 -47.92 -9.90
CA LEU A 648 22.42 -48.51 -10.72
C LEU A 648 23.10 -49.72 -10.06
N ASN A 649 22.98 -49.85 -8.74
CA ASN A 649 23.45 -51.01 -7.99
C ASN A 649 22.47 -51.31 -6.84
N PRO A 650 21.30 -51.89 -7.14
CA PRO A 650 20.23 -52.06 -6.15
C PRO A 650 20.58 -53.01 -5.01
N LYS A 651 21.64 -53.81 -5.16
CA LYS A 651 22.16 -54.71 -4.10
C LYS A 651 23.04 -53.96 -3.08
N GLN A 652 23.49 -52.75 -3.41
CA GLN A 652 24.31 -51.94 -2.53
C GLN A 652 23.44 -51.22 -1.51
N ALA A 653 23.78 -51.34 -0.24
CA ALA A 653 23.19 -50.58 0.85
C ALA A 653 23.93 -49.24 1.06
N GLY A 654 23.26 -48.31 1.77
CA GLY A 654 23.70 -46.91 1.87
C GLY A 654 25.02 -46.64 2.60
N TYR A 655 25.56 -47.62 3.34
CA TYR A 655 26.76 -47.44 4.14
C TYR A 655 27.81 -48.53 3.85
N LEU A 656 29.08 -48.16 4.02
CA LEU A 656 30.23 -49.06 4.04
C LEU A 656 30.81 -49.18 5.44
N LYS A 657 31.07 -50.43 5.83
CA LYS A 657 31.84 -50.79 7.01
C LYS A 657 33.16 -51.42 6.57
N CYS A 658 34.27 -50.92 7.11
CA CYS A 658 35.55 -51.60 6.96
C CYS A 658 35.53 -52.90 7.77
N ARG A 659 35.72 -54.04 7.08
CA ARG A 659 35.81 -55.34 7.73
C ARG A 659 37.20 -55.50 8.35
N GLU A 660 38.24 -55.23 7.57
CA GLU A 660 39.65 -55.44 7.90
C GLU A 660 40.54 -54.29 7.41
N CYS A 661 41.36 -53.75 8.31
CA CYS A 661 42.38 -52.73 8.02
C CYS A 661 43.77 -53.33 7.73
N GLY A 662 43.92 -54.66 7.86
CA GLY A 662 45.20 -55.35 7.94
C GLY A 662 45.79 -55.36 9.36
N PRO A 663 46.80 -56.21 9.65
CA PRO A 663 47.29 -56.46 11.01
C PRO A 663 48.07 -55.30 11.64
N THR A 664 48.65 -54.41 10.82
CA THR A 664 49.47 -53.28 11.28
C THR A 664 48.69 -51.96 11.40
N LYS A 665 47.37 -52.00 11.20
CA LYS A 665 46.50 -50.83 11.22
C LYS A 665 45.24 -51.10 12.03
N TYR A 666 44.65 -50.04 12.58
CA TYR A 666 43.36 -50.06 13.23
C TYR A 666 42.38 -49.10 12.56
N LEU A 667 41.08 -49.31 12.76
CA LEU A 667 40.04 -48.41 12.27
C LEU A 667 39.85 -47.27 13.28
N ASP A 668 40.26 -46.06 12.89
CA ASP A 668 39.92 -44.84 13.61
C ASP A 668 38.44 -44.50 13.32
N LEU A 669 37.59 -44.61 14.34
CA LEU A 669 36.14 -44.42 14.18
C LEU A 669 35.74 -42.97 13.94
N ASP A 670 36.55 -42.03 14.41
CA ASP A 670 36.29 -40.59 14.31
C ASP A 670 36.64 -40.10 12.91
N LEU A 671 37.79 -40.53 12.40
CA LEU A 671 38.30 -40.15 11.09
C LEU A 671 37.84 -41.07 9.96
N LYS A 672 37.27 -42.23 10.31
CA LYS A 672 36.75 -43.24 9.39
C LYS A 672 37.82 -43.70 8.38
N GLU A 673 39.03 -43.92 8.88
CA GLU A 673 40.17 -44.41 8.10
C GLU A 673 40.98 -45.42 8.90
N CYS A 674 41.69 -46.30 8.20
CA CYS A 674 42.59 -47.27 8.81
C CYS A 674 43.98 -46.64 8.99
N ARG A 675 44.40 -46.47 10.24
CA ARG A 675 45.69 -45.84 10.61
C ARG A 675 46.67 -46.87 11.14
N TYR A 676 47.96 -46.62 10.94
CA TYR A 676 49.01 -47.50 11.48
C TYR A 676 49.03 -47.48 13.00
N CYS A 677 49.14 -48.66 13.62
CA CYS A 677 49.17 -48.84 15.07
C CYS A 677 50.26 -47.99 15.74
N LYS A 678 51.45 -47.92 15.12
CA LYS A 678 52.60 -47.14 15.62
C LYS A 678 52.34 -45.66 15.83
N ASN A 679 51.34 -45.09 15.14
CA ASN A 679 51.02 -43.67 15.23
C ASN A 679 50.16 -43.34 16.46
N ASN A 680 49.42 -44.33 16.98
CA ASN A 680 48.55 -44.17 18.15
C ASN A 680 49.19 -44.73 19.42
N LEU A 681 49.88 -45.86 19.27
CA LEU A 681 50.53 -46.59 20.35
C LEU A 681 52.05 -46.62 20.06
N PRO A 682 52.86 -45.80 20.74
CA PRO A 682 54.31 -45.79 20.58
C PRO A 682 54.90 -47.20 20.78
N GLY A 683 55.81 -47.61 19.90
CA GLY A 683 56.43 -48.94 19.96
C GLY A 683 55.52 -50.10 19.56
N CYS A 684 54.28 -49.87 19.12
CA CYS A 684 53.37 -50.93 18.71
C CYS A 684 53.48 -51.28 17.21
N LEU A 685 53.55 -52.57 16.88
CA LEU A 685 53.58 -53.09 15.50
C LEU A 685 52.17 -53.49 15.03
N ASN A 686 51.47 -54.33 15.81
CA ASN A 686 50.08 -54.73 15.57
C ASN A 686 49.22 -54.35 16.77
N CYS A 687 47.99 -53.92 16.53
CA CYS A 687 47.05 -53.49 17.56
C CYS A 687 45.69 -54.13 17.32
N ASP A 688 44.77 -53.98 18.28
CA ASP A 688 43.40 -54.42 18.09
C ASP A 688 42.68 -53.61 16.99
N LYS A 689 41.45 -54.06 16.65
CA LYS A 689 40.64 -53.48 15.58
C LYS A 689 40.42 -51.96 15.72
N TYR A 690 40.43 -51.42 16.94
CA TYR A 690 40.14 -50.03 17.26
C TYR A 690 41.36 -49.25 17.77
N GLY A 691 42.54 -49.86 17.78
CA GLY A 691 43.79 -49.25 18.21
C GLY A 691 43.85 -48.95 19.70
N GLN A 692 43.03 -49.61 20.52
CA GLN A 692 42.95 -49.35 21.97
C GLN A 692 44.04 -50.08 22.75
N GLY A 693 44.50 -51.22 22.26
CA GLY A 693 45.59 -52.00 22.83
C GLY A 693 46.52 -52.56 21.75
N CYS A 694 47.77 -52.74 22.12
CA CYS A 694 48.77 -53.38 21.29
C CYS A 694 48.67 -54.90 21.39
N THR A 695 48.78 -55.61 20.28
CA THR A 695 48.82 -57.09 20.23
C THR A 695 50.22 -57.60 19.94
N GLN A 696 51.09 -56.77 19.34
CA GLN A 696 52.49 -57.08 19.09
C GLN A 696 53.35 -55.81 19.10
N CYS A 697 54.40 -55.78 19.91
CA CYS A 697 55.35 -54.67 19.96
C CYS A 697 56.41 -54.73 18.85
N GLN A 698 56.99 -53.58 18.52
CA GLN A 698 58.17 -53.43 17.67
C GLN A 698 59.41 -53.92 18.40
N ASN A 699 60.47 -54.23 17.66
CA ASN A 699 61.76 -54.59 18.25
C ASN A 699 62.26 -53.46 19.17
N GLY A 700 62.72 -53.82 20.37
CA GLY A 700 63.14 -52.87 21.40
C GLY A 700 62.05 -52.48 22.40
N TYR A 701 60.86 -53.08 22.27
CA TYR A 701 59.73 -52.90 23.18
C TYR A 701 59.18 -54.26 23.63
N PHE A 702 58.63 -54.32 24.85
CA PHE A 702 57.93 -55.48 25.38
C PHE A 702 56.46 -55.16 25.65
N LEU A 703 55.60 -56.17 25.53
CA LEU A 703 54.16 -56.02 25.76
C LEU A 703 53.86 -56.16 27.25
N TYR A 704 53.13 -55.22 27.82
CA TYR A 704 52.67 -55.27 29.21
C TYR A 704 51.23 -54.78 29.33
N GLN A 705 50.55 -55.11 30.43
CA GLN A 705 49.20 -54.64 30.70
C GLN A 705 49.28 -53.41 31.62
N ALA A 706 48.77 -52.26 31.18
CA ALA A 706 48.82 -51.05 31.98
C ALA A 706 47.86 -51.16 33.17
N GLU A 707 48.32 -50.82 34.39
CA GLU A 707 47.61 -51.12 35.65
C GLU A 707 46.20 -50.51 35.77
N LYS A 708 45.86 -49.53 34.92
CA LYS A 708 44.58 -48.79 34.97
C LYS A 708 43.71 -48.98 33.72
N SER A 709 44.22 -49.64 32.67
CA SER A 709 43.45 -49.91 31.46
C SER A 709 43.41 -51.42 31.21
N GLN A 710 42.32 -51.92 30.63
CA GLN A 710 42.27 -53.31 30.16
C GLN A 710 43.04 -53.50 28.84
N SER A 711 43.81 -52.51 28.41
CA SER A 711 44.59 -52.54 27.18
C SER A 711 46.05 -52.93 27.44
N PHE A 712 46.64 -53.60 26.46
CA PHE A 712 48.06 -53.89 26.43
C PHE A 712 48.82 -52.71 25.79
N GLU A 713 49.97 -52.36 26.34
CA GLU A 713 50.85 -51.29 25.88
C GLU A 713 52.26 -51.82 25.65
N CYS A 714 53.08 -51.06 24.93
CA CYS A 714 54.48 -51.40 24.65
C CYS A 714 55.41 -50.53 25.49
N GLY A 715 56.16 -51.15 26.39
CA GLY A 715 57.20 -50.49 27.20
C GLY A 715 58.54 -50.56 26.48
N GLN A 716 59.31 -49.47 26.47
CA GLN A 716 60.64 -49.48 25.87
C GLN A 716 61.62 -50.26 26.77
N CYS A 717 62.39 -51.17 26.19
CA CYS A 717 63.29 -52.04 26.95
C CYS A 717 64.35 -51.25 27.73
N SER A 718 64.87 -50.18 27.15
CA SER A 718 65.88 -49.31 27.78
C SER A 718 65.38 -48.61 29.04
N ASP A 719 64.07 -48.39 29.15
CA ASP A 719 63.46 -47.63 30.24
C ASP A 719 63.16 -48.55 31.43
N SER A 720 62.94 -49.85 31.17
CA SER A 720 62.62 -50.84 32.20
C SER A 720 63.87 -51.58 32.70
N VAL A 721 64.80 -51.90 31.81
CA VAL A 721 66.08 -52.55 32.16
C VAL A 721 67.24 -51.70 31.64
N THR A 722 68.05 -51.17 32.54
CA THR A 722 69.19 -50.31 32.18
C THR A 722 70.15 -51.03 31.24
N TYR A 723 70.51 -50.38 30.13
CA TYR A 723 71.39 -50.91 29.08
C TYR A 723 70.84 -52.11 28.29
N CYS A 724 69.52 -52.26 28.20
CA CYS A 724 68.87 -53.31 27.42
C CYS A 724 68.40 -52.81 26.04
N ASP A 725 68.74 -53.54 24.98
CA ASP A 725 68.31 -53.29 23.59
C ASP A 725 67.07 -54.11 23.19
N LEU A 726 66.94 -55.36 23.64
CA LEU A 726 65.75 -56.21 23.44
C LEU A 726 65.37 -56.91 24.74
N CYS A 727 64.08 -57.00 25.05
CA CYS A 727 63.57 -57.57 26.29
C CYS A 727 62.24 -58.28 26.07
N SER A 728 61.99 -59.31 26.88
CA SER A 728 60.77 -60.12 26.85
C SER A 728 59.75 -59.69 27.90
N SER A 729 60.17 -58.96 28.93
CA SER A 729 59.32 -58.39 30.00
C SER A 729 60.01 -57.19 30.65
N SER A 730 59.33 -56.51 31.59
CA SER A 730 59.86 -55.36 32.33
C SER A 730 61.14 -55.65 33.11
N ASP A 731 61.36 -56.92 33.51
CA ASP A 731 62.44 -57.31 34.40
C ASP A 731 63.48 -58.22 33.74
N SER A 732 63.29 -58.58 32.47
CA SER A 732 64.14 -59.54 31.75
C SER A 732 64.58 -59.00 30.40
N CYS A 733 65.89 -58.74 30.28
CA CYS A 733 66.55 -58.41 29.03
C CYS A 733 66.94 -59.67 28.26
N ASP A 734 66.74 -59.64 26.94
CA ASP A 734 67.13 -60.71 26.01
C ASP A 734 68.44 -60.33 25.27
N GLN A 735 68.67 -59.03 25.03
CA GLN A 735 69.89 -58.52 24.38
C GLN A 735 70.33 -57.19 25.00
N CYS A 736 71.55 -57.15 25.53
CA CYS A 736 72.14 -55.94 26.10
C CYS A 736 72.77 -55.02 25.04
N GLN A 737 72.86 -53.74 25.39
CA GLN A 737 73.62 -52.73 24.64
C GLN A 737 75.08 -53.12 24.48
N THR A 738 75.69 -52.64 23.41
CA THR A 738 77.11 -52.86 23.13
C THR A 738 77.97 -52.39 24.32
N GLY A 739 78.79 -53.29 24.87
CA GLY A 739 79.62 -53.04 26.06
C GLY A 739 79.09 -53.62 27.37
N TYR A 740 77.94 -54.28 27.34
CA TYR A 740 77.32 -54.95 28.48
C TYR A 740 77.09 -56.44 28.19
N SER A 741 77.06 -57.28 29.23
CA SER A 741 76.74 -58.71 29.14
C SER A 741 75.47 -59.03 29.92
N LEU A 742 74.73 -60.00 29.39
CA LEU A 742 73.50 -60.49 30.01
C LEU A 742 73.84 -61.44 31.16
N THR A 743 73.34 -61.12 32.34
CA THR A 743 73.45 -61.98 33.52
C THR A 743 72.42 -63.11 33.48
N GLN A 744 72.65 -64.17 34.27
CA GLN A 744 71.68 -65.27 34.42
C GLN A 744 70.32 -64.82 34.96
N THR A 745 70.25 -63.66 35.61
CA THR A 745 69.00 -63.08 36.12
C THR A 745 68.30 -62.16 35.10
N GLY A 746 68.77 -62.11 33.85
CA GLY A 746 68.16 -61.29 32.80
C GLY A 746 68.52 -59.80 32.88
N LYS A 747 69.53 -59.40 33.65
CA LYS A 747 69.99 -58.00 33.76
C LYS A 747 71.29 -57.75 33.01
N CYS A 748 71.49 -56.53 32.51
CA CYS A 748 72.71 -56.14 31.83
C CYS A 748 73.74 -55.56 32.80
N THR A 749 74.95 -56.11 32.81
CA THR A 749 76.09 -55.59 33.59
C THR A 749 77.22 -55.19 32.67
N LYS A 750 77.95 -54.12 33.00
CA LYS A 750 79.07 -53.65 32.19
C LYS A 750 80.15 -54.73 32.14
N ASN A 751 80.64 -55.01 30.93
CA ASN A 751 81.72 -55.98 30.69
C ASN A 751 83.04 -55.59 31.36
#